data_AF-A0A2V8V5K6-F1
#
_entry.id   AF-A0A2V8V5K6-F1
#
_cell.length_a   1.000
_cell.length_b   1.000
_cell.length_c   1.000
_cell.angle_alpha   90.00
_cell.angle_beta   90.00
_cell.angle_gamma   90.00
#
_symmetry.space_group_name_H-M   'P 1'
#
loop_
_entity.id
_entity.type
_entity.pdbx_description
1 polymer ?
#
loop_
_entity_poly.entity_id
_entity_poly.type
_entity_poly.pdbx_seq_one_letter_code
_entity_poly.pdbx_strand_id
1 'polypeptide(L)'
;MRTEKKNHDQILEQAITEIRAGQLSDADVKQAAARVWARVGQAASTVQSQAIDVGKADGPVHLHGCADFQALIPVYLTKKLPEAHLWLFEDHMHSCPACRSALEHARSGKIVEFEPKTRRNLFAAPEWKWAIAAAVVVGVGIGGWQARDTLLPAPGGPRAMVQSVTGELYRVSDTGSTMLSAGAEIGERDRIRAGRSSDAMLRLADGSLLEMRERSELSLSRQRSGTTIQLARGSVIVQAAKQRTGRLFVATNDCLVSVKGTTFAVDRGTKGSRVAVIEGEVRVDGQRETKMLHPGEQISTDASMQTVPIKDEIAWSRNINQHLALLGEFSVLQKRLEQVPGPGVRYSSRLLDLVPAGTVLYVSIPNIGGMLGEAQRVLDERLAQSAVLRDWWNSNGSPEKLKQVLDTIRGLSDYLGNEVVLTVSHDGSGHFGTPLVMAQVTRSDFRSYLEQQVAQISGQGHSGLTIVQDAAALPVSGTHQGAFALLTGDMVAISPDPQGLRALAASLNQPGSGAFTQTAFYRRVADEYRAGAGWLICADMEQILPNSVNEERHGGRQAAEIHKNMMSQLGISDMQHLVVERKEVGGKTENRAMVTFSQQRRGMASWLAAPAPMGALDFVSPGATLVLAFVVKQPRAALEELFSAIRAVDANFSTNQAKLESELGVSVLDDLAAPLGSEVAFAIDGPVLPPSWKFAIEVYDSARLQKTIETIVSRANQVASENPNVPPPGLQLSQQQVGARTYYVVRSSRSTLEVHYSSVDGYLVAASSSALLTRAIDQRGAGDTLTRSERFKTLLAPDGYSNFSAILYQNIGSVLGPLMDTVRSSGNLTPDQQRSVDALRANSGPSLIYAYGQSDRVEIASTGSFFGLNLDMLAGAGGPFQIPNLLGKIGRTRQ
;
A
#
# COMPACT_ATOMS: atom_id res chain seq x y z
N MET A 1 40.87 -25.15 52.00
CA MET A 1 40.48 -23.77 51.64
C MET A 1 40.12 -23.79 50.15
N ARG A 2 38.98 -23.21 49.75
CA ARG A 2 38.42 -23.14 48.37
C ARG A 2 38.31 -24.44 47.56
N THR A 3 37.07 -24.90 47.40
CA THR A 3 36.63 -25.77 46.30
C THR A 3 36.39 -24.95 45.04
N GLU A 4 37.05 -25.29 43.92
CA GLU A 4 36.70 -24.75 42.60
C GLU A 4 35.48 -25.48 42.02
N LYS A 5 34.44 -24.73 41.65
CA LYS A 5 33.33 -25.25 40.85
C LYS A 5 33.79 -25.33 39.39
N LYS A 6 33.91 -26.54 38.83
CA LYS A 6 34.07 -26.73 37.38
C LYS A 6 32.82 -26.24 36.67
N ASN A 7 33.01 -25.38 35.66
CA ASN A 7 31.92 -24.79 34.91
C ASN A 7 31.37 -25.79 33.89
N HIS A 8 30.07 -26.08 33.94
CA HIS A 8 29.48 -27.14 33.11
C HIS A 8 29.39 -26.75 31.63
N ASP A 9 29.26 -25.45 31.33
CA ASP A 9 29.19 -24.93 29.97
C ASP A 9 30.48 -25.19 29.18
N GLN A 10 31.65 -25.12 29.81
CA GLN A 10 32.93 -25.44 29.14
C GLN A 10 33.02 -26.92 28.76
N ILE A 11 32.50 -27.84 29.58
CA ILE A 11 32.46 -29.26 29.25
C ILE A 11 31.51 -29.51 28.07
N LEU A 12 30.39 -28.78 28.02
CA LEU A 12 29.42 -28.86 26.92
C LEU A 12 29.98 -28.29 25.61
N GLU A 13 30.62 -27.11 25.63
CA GLU A 13 31.29 -26.54 24.46
C GLU A 13 32.43 -27.42 23.94
N GLN A 14 33.22 -28.01 24.84
CA GLN A 14 34.30 -28.91 24.47
C GLN A 14 33.77 -30.20 23.81
N ALA A 15 32.71 -30.80 24.37
CA ALA A 15 32.03 -31.95 23.77
C ALA A 15 31.37 -31.61 22.41
N ILE A 16 30.74 -30.44 22.26
CA ILE A 16 30.17 -29.98 20.98
C ILE A 16 31.27 -29.74 19.94
N THR A 17 32.44 -29.27 20.36
CA THR A 17 33.60 -29.05 19.49
C THR A 17 34.21 -30.38 19.03
N GLU A 18 34.36 -31.36 19.92
CA GLU A 18 34.81 -32.72 19.56
C GLU A 18 33.83 -33.42 18.61
N ILE A 19 32.51 -33.30 18.84
CA ILE A 19 31.48 -33.85 17.94
C ILE A 19 31.51 -33.19 16.55
N ARG A 20 31.83 -31.89 16.46
CA ARG A 20 32.00 -31.20 15.15
C ARG A 20 33.31 -31.52 14.44
N ALA A 21 34.37 -31.85 15.18
CA ALA A 21 35.69 -32.17 14.62
C ALA A 21 35.82 -33.64 14.20
N GLY A 22 34.99 -34.54 14.73
CA GLY A 22 35.00 -35.96 14.41
C GLY A 22 34.53 -36.27 12.98
N GLN A 23 35.47 -36.47 12.06
CA GLN A 23 35.16 -37.17 10.80
C GLN A 23 34.81 -38.63 11.10
N LEU A 24 33.54 -38.98 10.91
CA LEU A 24 33.05 -40.35 11.04
C LEU A 24 33.84 -41.28 10.11
N SER A 25 34.32 -42.41 10.64
CA SER A 25 35.07 -43.35 9.80
C SER A 25 34.16 -43.99 8.75
N ASP A 26 34.73 -44.29 7.58
CA ASP A 26 34.03 -44.93 6.47
C ASP A 26 33.45 -46.30 6.88
N ALA A 27 34.06 -46.96 7.88
CA ALA A 27 33.56 -48.18 8.49
C ALA A 27 32.31 -47.93 9.36
N ASP A 28 32.28 -46.87 10.18
CA ASP A 28 31.13 -46.50 10.99
C ASP A 28 29.95 -46.06 10.13
N VAL A 29 30.21 -45.32 9.04
CA VAL A 29 29.18 -44.92 8.07
C VAL A 29 28.62 -46.15 7.36
N LYS A 30 29.46 -47.09 6.91
CA LYS A 30 28.99 -48.36 6.31
C LYS A 30 28.22 -49.23 7.30
N GLN A 31 28.63 -49.29 8.57
CA GLN A 31 27.93 -50.06 9.60
C GLN A 31 26.61 -49.39 10.03
N ALA A 32 26.56 -48.06 10.06
CA ALA A 32 25.33 -47.30 10.25
C ALA A 32 24.37 -47.48 9.07
N ALA A 33 24.86 -47.37 7.83
CA ALA A 33 24.09 -47.63 6.63
C ALA A 33 23.55 -49.08 6.59
N ALA A 34 24.35 -50.07 6.97
CA ALA A 34 23.90 -51.47 7.10
C ALA A 34 22.81 -51.63 8.17
N ARG A 35 22.93 -50.96 9.34
CA ARG A 35 21.88 -50.95 10.38
C ARG A 35 20.60 -50.24 9.91
N VAL A 36 20.72 -49.17 9.13
CA VAL A 36 19.57 -48.48 8.52
C VAL A 36 18.91 -49.36 7.46
N TRP A 37 19.68 -49.96 6.55
CA TRP A 37 19.14 -50.89 5.54
C TRP A 37 18.52 -52.14 6.17
N ALA A 38 19.07 -52.68 7.25
CA ALA A 38 18.43 -53.76 8.01
C ALA A 38 17.09 -53.32 8.64
N ARG A 39 17.02 -52.10 9.21
CA ARG A 39 15.77 -51.53 9.75
C ARG A 39 14.75 -51.19 8.66
N VAL A 40 15.19 -50.70 7.50
CA VAL A 40 14.33 -50.41 6.34
C VAL A 40 13.82 -51.71 5.72
N GLY A 41 14.67 -52.74 5.59
CA GLY A 41 14.26 -54.08 5.15
C GLY A 41 13.27 -54.76 6.11
N GLN A 42 13.49 -54.62 7.42
CA GLN A 42 12.52 -55.06 8.44
C GLN A 42 11.22 -54.24 8.35
N ALA A 43 11.27 -52.92 8.25
CA ALA A 43 10.08 -52.09 8.11
C ALA A 43 9.29 -52.42 6.82
N ALA A 44 9.97 -52.65 5.69
CA ALA A 44 9.36 -53.06 4.44
C ALA A 44 8.67 -54.44 4.55
N SER A 45 9.28 -55.39 5.24
CA SER A 45 8.66 -56.70 5.48
C SER A 45 7.53 -56.64 6.52
N THR A 46 7.57 -55.74 7.50
CA THR A 46 6.43 -55.45 8.38
C THR A 46 5.25 -54.85 7.60
N VAL A 47 5.50 -53.91 6.68
CA VAL A 47 4.46 -53.33 5.80
C VAL A 47 3.87 -54.41 4.87
N GLN A 48 4.69 -55.30 4.32
CA GLN A 48 4.23 -56.36 3.44
C GLN A 48 3.44 -57.47 4.18
N SER A 49 3.63 -57.61 5.50
CA SER A 49 2.82 -58.49 6.36
C SER A 49 1.50 -57.89 6.86
N GLN A 50 1.20 -56.62 6.52
CA GLN A 50 -0.10 -55.97 6.76
C GLN A 50 -0.92 -55.81 5.47
N ALA A 51 -0.76 -56.74 4.52
CA ALA A 51 -1.66 -56.84 3.37
C ALA A 51 -3.10 -57.12 3.85
N ILE A 52 -4.01 -56.17 3.62
CA ILE A 52 -5.43 -56.37 3.82
C ILE A 52 -5.95 -57.23 2.66
N ASP A 53 -6.63 -58.32 3.00
CA ASP A 53 -7.34 -59.20 2.05
C ASP A 53 -8.54 -58.45 1.45
N VAL A 54 -8.26 -57.61 0.46
CA VAL A 54 -9.26 -57.00 -0.42
C VAL A 54 -9.47 -57.97 -1.58
N GLY A 55 -10.57 -58.71 -1.53
CA GLY A 55 -10.83 -59.82 -2.44
C GLY A 55 -10.59 -59.47 -3.92
N LYS A 56 -9.66 -60.22 -4.54
CA LYS A 56 -9.21 -60.13 -5.94
C LYS A 56 -8.32 -58.92 -6.31
N ALA A 57 -7.17 -58.77 -5.65
CA ALA A 57 -5.90 -58.44 -6.34
C ALA A 57 -4.69 -58.84 -5.49
N ASP A 58 -3.88 -59.80 -5.96
CA ASP A 58 -2.59 -60.13 -5.32
C ASP A 58 -1.54 -59.04 -5.65
N GLY A 59 -1.28 -58.14 -4.71
CA GLY A 59 -0.15 -57.20 -4.83
C GLY A 59 -0.23 -55.95 -3.94
N PRO A 60 0.88 -55.20 -3.80
CA PRO A 60 0.87 -53.89 -3.15
C PRO A 60 -0.03 -52.91 -3.93
N VAL A 61 -0.90 -52.19 -3.22
CA VAL A 61 -1.82 -51.22 -3.83
C VAL A 61 -1.04 -49.99 -4.29
N HIS A 62 -0.94 -49.81 -5.61
CA HIS A 62 -0.38 -48.61 -6.22
C HIS A 62 -1.51 -47.67 -6.66
N LEU A 63 -1.44 -46.40 -6.25
CA LEU A 63 -2.41 -45.37 -6.61
C LEU A 63 -1.86 -44.53 -7.76
N HIS A 64 -2.33 -44.79 -8.98
CA HIS A 64 -1.86 -44.14 -10.21
C HIS A 64 -2.93 -43.26 -10.87
N GLY A 65 -4.22 -43.46 -10.59
CA GLY A 65 -5.29 -42.65 -11.14
C GLY A 65 -6.63 -42.75 -10.41
N CYS A 66 -7.64 -42.05 -10.94
CA CYS A 66 -8.96 -41.92 -10.34
C CYS A 66 -9.68 -43.26 -10.11
N ALA A 67 -9.40 -44.28 -10.94
CA ALA A 67 -9.98 -45.62 -10.79
C ALA A 67 -9.53 -46.30 -9.48
N ASP A 68 -8.26 -46.15 -9.11
CA ASP A 68 -7.67 -46.76 -7.91
C ASP A 68 -8.27 -46.11 -6.65
N PHE A 69 -8.43 -44.79 -6.66
CA PHE A 69 -9.14 -44.08 -5.59
C PHE A 69 -10.62 -44.49 -5.50
N GLN A 70 -11.32 -44.65 -6.64
CA GLN A 70 -12.71 -45.12 -6.63
C GLN A 70 -12.86 -46.54 -6.06
N ALA A 71 -11.87 -47.43 -6.29
CA ALA A 71 -11.85 -48.76 -5.68
C ALA A 71 -11.72 -48.74 -4.13
N LEU A 72 -11.15 -47.69 -3.54
CA LEU A 72 -11.05 -47.53 -2.08
C LEU A 72 -12.36 -47.06 -1.42
N ILE A 73 -13.33 -46.55 -2.17
CA ILE A 73 -14.59 -45.99 -1.64
C ILE A 73 -15.32 -46.94 -0.66
N PRO A 74 -15.52 -48.25 -0.95
CA PRO A 74 -16.23 -49.15 -0.02
C PRO A 74 -15.48 -49.36 1.31
N VAL A 75 -14.14 -49.38 1.28
CA VAL A 75 -13.28 -49.57 2.46
C VAL A 75 -13.22 -48.27 3.30
N TYR A 76 -13.23 -47.12 2.63
CA TYR A 76 -13.39 -45.81 3.26
C TYR A 76 -14.74 -45.65 3.95
N LEU A 77 -15.85 -45.99 3.26
CA LEU A 77 -17.21 -45.91 3.83
C LEU A 77 -17.43 -46.84 5.04
N THR A 78 -16.73 -47.97 5.08
CA THR A 78 -16.72 -48.88 6.24
C THR A 78 -15.71 -48.49 7.33
N LYS A 79 -15.00 -47.36 7.18
CA LYS A 79 -13.96 -46.85 8.09
C LYS A 79 -12.83 -47.84 8.38
N LYS A 80 -12.47 -48.66 7.39
CA LYS A 80 -11.38 -49.66 7.49
C LYS A 80 -10.14 -49.31 6.69
N LEU A 81 -10.08 -48.10 6.12
CA LEU A 81 -8.96 -47.65 5.30
C LEU A 81 -7.74 -47.31 6.21
N PRO A 82 -6.54 -47.84 5.94
CA PRO A 82 -5.34 -47.51 6.70
C PRO A 82 -5.01 -46.02 6.66
N GLU A 83 -4.49 -45.47 7.76
CA GLU A 83 -4.26 -44.03 7.94
C GLU A 83 -3.41 -43.41 6.80
N ALA A 84 -2.35 -44.09 6.36
CA ALA A 84 -1.52 -43.63 5.24
C ALA A 84 -2.29 -43.47 3.90
N HIS A 85 -3.30 -44.31 3.66
CA HIS A 85 -4.16 -44.21 2.47
C HIS A 85 -5.35 -43.27 2.69
N LEU A 86 -5.75 -43.03 3.94
CA LEU A 86 -6.85 -42.11 4.30
C LEU A 86 -6.53 -40.68 3.88
N TRP A 87 -5.36 -40.16 4.23
CA TRP A 87 -4.94 -38.79 3.89
C TRP A 87 -4.84 -38.58 2.37
N LEU A 88 -4.25 -39.53 1.64
CA LEU A 88 -4.15 -39.49 0.17
C LEU A 88 -5.52 -39.56 -0.51
N PHE A 89 -6.42 -40.40 0.02
CA PHE A 89 -7.79 -40.50 -0.48
C PHE A 89 -8.54 -39.18 -0.24
N GLU A 90 -8.51 -38.61 0.96
CA GLU A 90 -9.25 -37.38 1.26
C GLU A 90 -8.74 -36.17 0.45
N ASP A 91 -7.42 -36.02 0.27
CA ASP A 91 -6.84 -34.98 -0.58
C ASP A 91 -7.25 -35.12 -2.07
N HIS A 92 -7.20 -36.35 -2.61
CA HIS A 92 -7.67 -36.60 -3.99
C HIS A 92 -9.18 -36.33 -4.15
N MET A 93 -9.98 -36.58 -3.11
CA MET A 93 -11.41 -36.30 -3.08
C MET A 93 -11.75 -34.80 -2.97
N HIS A 94 -10.84 -34.00 -2.39
CA HIS A 94 -10.93 -32.54 -2.38
C HIS A 94 -10.51 -31.89 -3.72
N SER A 95 -9.64 -32.54 -4.49
CA SER A 95 -9.17 -32.03 -5.79
C SER A 95 -9.91 -32.58 -7.03
N CYS A 96 -10.46 -33.80 -7.00
CA CYS A 96 -11.10 -34.45 -8.14
C CYS A 96 -12.65 -34.48 -8.07
N PRO A 97 -13.38 -33.74 -8.93
CA PRO A 97 -14.86 -33.74 -8.95
C PRO A 97 -15.48 -35.08 -9.33
N ALA A 98 -14.84 -35.86 -10.21
CA ALA A 98 -15.36 -37.15 -10.66
C ALA A 98 -15.38 -38.19 -9.52
N CYS A 99 -14.29 -38.27 -8.76
CA CYS A 99 -14.22 -39.14 -7.58
C CYS A 99 -15.19 -38.67 -6.48
N ARG A 100 -15.37 -37.35 -6.29
CA ARG A 100 -16.39 -36.78 -5.38
C ARG A 100 -17.80 -37.25 -5.71
N SER A 101 -18.20 -37.13 -6.97
CA SER A 101 -19.50 -37.62 -7.43
C SER A 101 -19.65 -39.13 -7.17
N ALA A 102 -18.61 -39.93 -7.43
CA ALA A 102 -18.64 -41.37 -7.16
C ALA A 102 -18.82 -41.71 -5.67
N LEU A 103 -18.16 -40.99 -4.75
CA LEU A 103 -18.37 -41.18 -3.30
C LEU A 103 -19.77 -40.75 -2.84
N GLU A 104 -20.32 -39.68 -3.41
CA GLU A 104 -21.69 -39.24 -3.13
C GLU A 104 -22.74 -40.24 -3.61
N HIS A 105 -22.54 -40.83 -4.80
CA HIS A 105 -23.38 -41.93 -5.30
C HIS A 105 -23.26 -43.20 -4.43
N ALA A 106 -22.06 -43.54 -3.96
CA ALA A 106 -21.87 -44.65 -3.02
C ALA A 106 -22.50 -44.39 -1.64
N ARG A 107 -22.65 -43.12 -1.24
CA ARG A 107 -23.37 -42.71 -0.01
C ARG A 107 -24.89 -42.69 -0.18
N SER A 108 -25.41 -42.42 -1.37
CA SER A 108 -26.85 -42.37 -1.66
C SER A 108 -27.48 -43.73 -1.97
N GLY A 109 -26.66 -44.78 -2.12
CA GLY A 109 -27.06 -46.16 -2.45
C GLY A 109 -27.86 -46.92 -1.38
N LYS A 110 -29.03 -46.41 -0.97
CA LYS A 110 -30.08 -47.18 -0.28
C LYS A 110 -31.46 -46.85 -0.84
N ILE A 111 -31.75 -47.41 -2.02
CA ILE A 111 -33.12 -47.60 -2.49
C ILE A 111 -33.75 -48.68 -1.60
N VAL A 112 -34.81 -48.33 -0.88
CA VAL A 112 -35.58 -49.31 -0.08
C VAL A 112 -36.73 -49.81 -0.94
N GLU A 113 -36.50 -50.94 -1.60
CA GLU A 113 -37.52 -51.67 -2.34
C GLU A 113 -38.38 -52.49 -1.35
N PHE A 114 -39.70 -52.31 -1.38
CA PHE A 114 -40.64 -52.94 -0.45
C PHE A 114 -41.18 -54.25 -1.03
N GLU A 115 -40.64 -55.38 -0.58
CA GLU A 115 -41.21 -56.71 -0.85
C GLU A 115 -42.34 -57.03 0.16
N PRO A 116 -43.53 -57.52 -0.27
CA PRO A 116 -44.66 -57.74 0.64
C PRO A 116 -44.59 -59.12 1.31
N LYS A 117 -44.52 -59.17 2.65
CA LYS A 117 -44.66 -60.42 3.42
C LYS A 117 -45.79 -60.37 4.44
N THR A 118 -46.85 -61.08 4.07
CA THR A 118 -47.78 -61.91 4.87
C THR A 118 -47.91 -61.67 6.39
N ARG A 119 -49.16 -61.51 6.82
CA ARG A 119 -49.60 -61.41 8.22
C ARG A 119 -49.08 -62.55 9.11
N ARG A 120 -48.68 -62.21 10.33
CA ARG A 120 -48.93 -63.06 11.51
C ARG A 120 -49.31 -62.21 12.71
N ASN A 121 -50.50 -62.44 13.25
CA ASN A 121 -50.94 -61.84 14.51
C ASN A 121 -50.18 -62.50 15.67
N LEU A 122 -49.80 -61.70 16.67
CA LEU A 122 -49.61 -62.15 18.04
C LEU A 122 -49.99 -60.99 18.97
N PHE A 123 -51.04 -61.19 19.76
CA PHE A 123 -51.50 -60.26 20.78
C PHE A 123 -50.60 -60.36 22.01
N ALA A 124 -50.03 -59.24 22.44
CA ALA A 124 -49.75 -58.93 23.85
C ALA A 124 -49.49 -57.41 24.01
N ALA A 125 -50.20 -56.79 24.94
CA ALA A 125 -49.99 -55.41 25.42
C ALA A 125 -49.87 -55.48 26.97
N PRO A 126 -49.58 -54.41 27.73
CA PRO A 126 -49.27 -53.02 27.37
C PRO A 126 -47.85 -52.62 27.84
N GLU A 127 -47.36 -51.37 27.86
CA GLU A 127 -47.85 -50.06 27.38
C GLU A 127 -46.64 -49.25 26.89
N TRP A 128 -46.77 -48.50 25.80
CA TRP A 128 -45.79 -47.49 25.37
C TRP A 128 -46.37 -46.42 24.43
N LYS A 129 -47.71 -46.31 24.33
CA LYS A 129 -48.40 -45.51 23.29
C LYS A 129 -48.11 -44.00 23.37
N TRP A 130 -47.64 -43.50 24.51
CA TRP A 130 -47.25 -42.10 24.67
C TRP A 130 -45.78 -41.78 24.34
N ALA A 131 -44.89 -42.78 24.29
CA ALA A 131 -43.47 -42.58 24.06
C ALA A 131 -43.14 -42.26 22.58
N ILE A 132 -43.79 -42.95 21.63
CA ILE A 132 -43.53 -42.78 20.20
C ILE A 132 -44.04 -41.42 19.70
N ALA A 133 -45.23 -41.01 20.13
CA ALA A 133 -45.80 -39.71 19.76
C ALA A 133 -44.90 -38.55 20.23
N ALA A 134 -44.40 -38.62 21.46
CA ALA A 134 -43.41 -37.66 21.96
C ALA A 134 -42.11 -37.70 21.16
N ALA A 135 -41.54 -38.89 20.89
CA ALA A 135 -40.29 -39.01 20.14
C ALA A 135 -40.38 -38.52 18.69
N VAL A 136 -41.51 -38.71 17.99
CA VAL A 136 -41.73 -38.21 16.63
C VAL A 136 -41.96 -36.69 16.64
N VAL A 137 -42.74 -36.14 17.58
CA VAL A 137 -42.92 -34.69 17.70
C VAL A 137 -41.62 -33.99 18.10
N VAL A 138 -40.79 -34.60 18.95
CA VAL A 138 -39.47 -34.08 19.32
C VAL A 138 -38.47 -34.26 18.17
N GLY A 139 -38.48 -35.38 17.44
CA GLY A 139 -37.58 -35.60 16.29
C GLY A 139 -37.88 -34.68 15.11
N VAL A 140 -39.16 -34.55 14.72
CA VAL A 140 -39.62 -33.61 13.68
C VAL A 140 -39.50 -32.17 14.18
N GLY A 141 -39.72 -31.92 15.47
CA GLY A 141 -39.54 -30.62 16.10
C GLY A 141 -38.09 -30.15 16.08
N ILE A 142 -37.13 -30.99 16.51
CA ILE A 142 -35.70 -30.67 16.53
C ILE A 142 -35.14 -30.59 15.10
N GLY A 143 -35.43 -31.57 14.24
CA GLY A 143 -35.00 -31.54 12.83
C GLY A 143 -35.58 -30.34 12.07
N GLY A 144 -36.87 -30.06 12.26
CA GLY A 144 -37.57 -28.91 11.70
C GLY A 144 -37.21 -27.56 12.34
N TRP A 145 -36.58 -27.54 13.52
CA TRP A 145 -36.03 -26.35 14.17
C TRP A 145 -34.60 -26.08 13.73
N GLN A 146 -33.77 -27.13 13.58
CA GLN A 146 -32.37 -27.02 13.17
C GLN A 146 -32.20 -26.76 11.67
N ALA A 147 -33.07 -27.31 10.82
CA ALA A 147 -33.11 -27.02 9.38
C ALA A 147 -33.95 -25.77 9.03
N ARG A 148 -34.54 -25.11 10.04
CA ARG A 148 -35.53 -24.04 9.84
C ARG A 148 -34.92 -22.77 9.24
N ASP A 149 -33.63 -22.54 9.43
CA ASP A 149 -32.93 -21.30 9.04
C ASP A 149 -32.34 -21.35 7.63
N THR A 150 -32.28 -22.53 7.01
CA THR A 150 -31.86 -22.74 5.61
C THR A 150 -33.02 -22.99 4.66
N LEU A 151 -34.14 -23.56 5.11
CA LEU A 151 -35.25 -23.99 4.24
C LEU A 151 -36.46 -23.04 4.15
N LEU A 152 -36.55 -22.01 4.99
CA LEU A 152 -37.69 -21.08 5.00
C LEU A 152 -37.21 -19.64 4.77
N PRO A 153 -37.54 -19.00 3.63
CA PRO A 153 -37.06 -17.66 3.32
C PRO A 153 -37.53 -16.61 4.34
N ALA A 154 -36.75 -15.54 4.49
CA ALA A 154 -37.14 -14.40 5.30
C ALA A 154 -38.40 -13.72 4.73
N PRO A 155 -39.23 -13.05 5.57
CA PRO A 155 -40.43 -12.37 5.08
C PRO A 155 -40.13 -11.44 3.91
N GLY A 156 -40.97 -11.50 2.86
CA GLY A 156 -40.86 -10.59 1.71
C GLY A 156 -41.12 -9.14 2.12
N GLY A 157 -40.42 -8.20 1.47
CA GLY A 157 -40.51 -6.76 1.74
C GLY A 157 -39.14 -6.08 1.71
N PRO A 158 -39.09 -4.75 1.58
CA PRO A 158 -37.85 -3.97 1.50
C PRO A 158 -36.94 -4.21 2.70
N ARG A 159 -35.63 -4.20 2.47
CA ARG A 159 -34.60 -4.39 3.51
C ARG A 159 -34.18 -3.06 4.13
N ALA A 160 -34.24 -1.99 3.34
CA ALA A 160 -34.13 -0.61 3.80
C ALA A 160 -34.94 0.35 2.92
N MET A 161 -35.10 1.58 3.40
CA MET A 161 -35.64 2.71 2.66
C MET A 161 -34.62 3.85 2.70
N VAL A 162 -34.43 4.55 1.58
CA VAL A 162 -33.58 5.74 1.52
C VAL A 162 -34.28 6.86 2.29
N GLN A 163 -33.73 7.28 3.44
CA GLN A 163 -34.31 8.33 4.27
C GLN A 163 -33.96 9.72 3.74
N SER A 164 -32.71 9.93 3.34
CA SER A 164 -32.24 11.16 2.70
C SER A 164 -30.99 10.90 1.87
N VAL A 165 -30.77 11.76 0.86
CA VAL A 165 -29.57 11.79 0.02
C VAL A 165 -29.16 13.25 -0.14
N THR A 166 -27.86 13.52 -0.13
CA THR A 166 -27.29 14.75 -0.68
C THR A 166 -26.27 14.33 -1.73
N GLY A 167 -26.31 14.94 -2.91
CA GLY A 167 -25.60 14.42 -4.07
C GLY A 167 -26.35 13.25 -4.72
N GLU A 168 -25.61 12.25 -5.17
CA GLU A 168 -26.07 11.15 -6.02
C GLU A 168 -25.96 9.81 -5.29
N LEU A 169 -27.01 8.98 -5.39
CA LEU A 169 -27.05 7.61 -4.89
C LEU A 169 -27.49 6.69 -6.04
N TYR A 170 -26.84 5.54 -6.21
CA TYR A 170 -27.13 4.62 -7.30
C TYR A 170 -27.41 3.21 -6.80
N ARG A 171 -28.38 2.52 -7.42
CA ARG A 171 -28.45 1.06 -7.45
C ARG A 171 -27.55 0.57 -8.60
N VAL A 172 -26.54 -0.22 -8.28
CA VAL A 172 -25.55 -0.76 -9.22
C VAL A 172 -25.92 -2.19 -9.59
N SER A 173 -25.79 -2.53 -10.88
CA SER A 173 -26.05 -3.87 -11.43
C SER A 173 -24.97 -4.24 -12.45
N ASP A 174 -24.96 -5.52 -12.88
CA ASP A 174 -24.10 -6.00 -13.97
C ASP A 174 -24.26 -5.21 -15.27
N THR A 175 -25.46 -4.67 -15.52
CA THR A 175 -25.82 -4.01 -16.79
C THR A 175 -25.77 -2.47 -16.73
N GLY A 176 -25.53 -1.88 -15.55
CA GLY A 176 -25.44 -0.43 -15.38
C GLY A 176 -25.87 0.07 -13.99
N SER A 177 -25.90 1.39 -13.85
CA SER A 177 -26.26 2.11 -12.62
C SER A 177 -27.58 2.87 -12.80
N THR A 178 -28.46 2.84 -11.81
CA THR A 178 -29.72 3.60 -11.81
C THR A 178 -29.79 4.51 -10.59
N MET A 179 -30.11 5.80 -10.77
CA MET A 179 -30.16 6.76 -9.66
C MET A 179 -31.33 6.47 -8.70
N LEU A 180 -31.10 6.69 -7.42
CA LEU A 180 -32.06 6.53 -6.33
C LEU A 180 -32.32 7.86 -5.63
N SER A 181 -33.59 8.13 -5.37
CA SER A 181 -34.05 9.30 -4.62
C SER A 181 -34.43 8.95 -3.18
N ALA A 182 -34.58 9.96 -2.32
CA ALA A 182 -35.21 9.78 -1.01
C ALA A 182 -36.60 9.13 -1.17
N GLY A 183 -36.91 8.18 -0.28
CA GLY A 183 -38.11 7.35 -0.33
C GLY A 183 -37.98 6.06 -1.14
N ALA A 184 -36.89 5.85 -1.89
CA ALA A 184 -36.70 4.61 -2.64
C ALA A 184 -36.53 3.38 -1.72
N GLU A 185 -37.18 2.28 -2.08
CA GLU A 185 -37.03 0.98 -1.42
C GLU A 185 -35.79 0.23 -1.93
N ILE A 186 -35.09 -0.44 -1.00
CA ILE A 186 -33.88 -1.24 -1.26
C ILE A 186 -34.22 -2.72 -1.04
N GLY A 187 -34.03 -3.53 -2.08
CA GLY A 187 -34.28 -4.96 -2.10
C GLY A 187 -33.22 -5.79 -1.37
N GLU A 188 -33.38 -7.11 -1.44
CA GLU A 188 -32.39 -8.05 -0.91
C GLU A 188 -31.28 -8.28 -1.95
N ARG A 189 -30.02 -8.10 -1.53
CA ARG A 189 -28.81 -8.09 -2.39
C ARG A 189 -28.72 -6.95 -3.40
N ASP A 190 -29.63 -5.96 -3.36
CA ASP A 190 -29.46 -4.69 -4.07
C ASP A 190 -28.10 -4.07 -3.68
N ARG A 191 -27.24 -3.78 -4.65
CA ARG A 191 -25.99 -3.05 -4.44
C ARG A 191 -26.25 -1.57 -4.56
N ILE A 192 -25.92 -0.82 -3.52
CA ILE A 192 -26.18 0.60 -3.37
C ILE A 192 -24.83 1.32 -3.24
N ARG A 193 -24.56 2.30 -4.11
CA ARG A 193 -23.32 3.08 -4.15
C ARG A 193 -23.62 4.57 -4.01
N ALA A 194 -23.01 5.22 -3.03
CA ALA A 194 -22.98 6.69 -2.94
C ALA A 194 -21.97 7.25 -3.95
N GLY A 195 -22.35 8.31 -4.67
CA GLY A 195 -21.47 9.00 -5.63
C GLY A 195 -20.33 9.76 -4.96
N ARG A 196 -19.57 10.50 -5.78
CA ARG A 196 -18.61 11.53 -5.31
C ARG A 196 -19.36 12.65 -4.58
N SER A 197 -18.78 13.19 -3.51
CA SER A 197 -19.32 14.32 -2.73
C SER A 197 -20.80 14.14 -2.35
N SER A 198 -21.18 12.89 -2.05
CA SER A 198 -22.55 12.47 -1.82
C SER A 198 -22.64 11.62 -0.56
N ASP A 199 -23.62 11.87 0.31
CA ASP A 199 -23.89 11.01 1.47
C ASP A 199 -25.37 10.66 1.53
N ALA A 200 -25.65 9.46 2.04
CA ALA A 200 -27.01 8.93 2.14
C ALA A 200 -27.29 8.38 3.53
N MET A 201 -28.50 8.62 4.02
CA MET A 201 -29.02 7.94 5.21
C MET A 201 -30.04 6.89 4.78
N LEU A 202 -29.80 5.64 5.18
CA LEU A 202 -30.71 4.52 4.97
C LEU A 202 -31.34 4.11 6.30
N ARG A 203 -32.65 3.86 6.29
CA ARG A 203 -33.36 3.30 7.44
C ARG A 203 -33.64 1.82 7.18
N LEU A 204 -33.08 0.95 8.01
CA LEU A 204 -33.23 -0.50 7.87
C LEU A 204 -34.59 -0.98 8.38
N ALA A 205 -35.06 -2.12 7.88
CA ALA A 205 -36.32 -2.75 8.28
C ALA A 205 -36.35 -3.26 9.74
N ASP A 206 -35.24 -3.20 10.48
CA ASP A 206 -35.16 -3.45 11.93
C ASP A 206 -35.16 -2.16 12.77
N GLY A 207 -35.30 -1.00 12.13
CA GLY A 207 -35.31 0.33 12.76
C GLY A 207 -33.95 1.00 12.89
N SER A 208 -32.85 0.31 12.58
CA SER A 208 -31.50 0.88 12.63
C SER A 208 -31.31 1.98 11.56
N LEU A 209 -30.46 2.95 11.87
CA LEU A 209 -30.04 3.98 10.92
C LEU A 209 -28.61 3.71 10.44
N LEU A 210 -28.39 3.96 9.15
CA LEU A 210 -27.14 3.70 8.45
C LEU A 210 -26.76 4.94 7.65
N GLU A 211 -25.70 5.61 8.06
CA GLU A 211 -25.12 6.75 7.34
C GLU A 211 -24.00 6.25 6.43
N MET A 212 -24.11 6.49 5.12
CA MET A 212 -23.13 6.13 4.09
C MET A 212 -22.35 7.36 3.66
N ARG A 213 -21.01 7.28 3.73
CA ARG A 213 -20.09 8.29 3.17
C ARG A 213 -20.04 8.23 1.65
N GLU A 214 -19.58 9.31 1.00
CA GLU A 214 -19.21 9.30 -0.42
C GLU A 214 -18.37 8.08 -0.84
N ARG A 215 -18.60 7.60 -2.07
CA ARG A 215 -17.95 6.41 -2.67
C ARG A 215 -18.13 5.08 -1.91
N SER A 216 -18.99 5.03 -0.89
CA SER A 216 -19.29 3.79 -0.18
C SER A 216 -20.26 2.92 -0.99
N GLU A 217 -20.00 1.61 -1.02
CA GLU A 217 -20.89 0.63 -1.64
C GLU A 217 -21.20 -0.51 -0.67
N LEU A 218 -22.49 -0.83 -0.56
CA LEU A 218 -22.97 -1.92 0.27
C LEU A 218 -24.13 -2.66 -0.40
N SER A 219 -24.43 -3.85 0.12
CA SER A 219 -25.69 -4.54 -0.14
C SER A 219 -26.29 -5.05 1.17
N LEU A 220 -27.59 -5.32 1.17
CA LEU A 220 -28.34 -5.74 2.36
C LEU A 220 -28.89 -7.15 2.18
N SER A 221 -28.69 -8.00 3.17
CA SER A 221 -29.32 -9.31 3.26
C SER A 221 -29.94 -9.51 4.64
N ARG A 222 -30.98 -10.34 4.73
CA ARG A 222 -31.66 -10.63 6.00
C ARG A 222 -31.76 -12.13 6.21
N GLN A 223 -31.10 -12.60 7.25
CA GLN A 223 -31.24 -13.95 7.78
C GLN A 223 -32.11 -13.89 9.04
N ARG A 224 -32.42 -15.06 9.63
CA ARG A 224 -33.12 -15.09 10.94
C ARG A 224 -32.23 -14.75 12.13
N SER A 225 -30.92 -14.97 11.98
CA SER A 225 -29.88 -14.44 12.87
C SER A 225 -29.92 -12.91 12.95
N GLY A 226 -30.33 -12.25 11.85
CA GLY A 226 -30.65 -10.82 11.78
C GLY A 226 -30.32 -10.19 10.43
N THR A 227 -30.20 -8.87 10.41
CA THR A 227 -29.82 -8.11 9.21
C THR A 227 -28.31 -8.09 9.05
N THR A 228 -27.82 -8.38 7.85
CA THR A 228 -26.41 -8.27 7.49
C THR A 228 -26.23 -7.18 6.44
N ILE A 229 -25.35 -6.22 6.75
CA ILE A 229 -24.86 -5.19 5.84
C ILE A 229 -23.56 -5.72 5.24
N GLN A 230 -23.56 -6.10 3.97
CA GLN A 230 -22.35 -6.44 3.23
C GLN A 230 -21.72 -5.14 2.73
N LEU A 231 -20.71 -4.62 3.44
CA LEU A 231 -19.95 -3.45 3.05
C LEU A 231 -18.84 -3.87 2.08
N ALA A 232 -19.02 -3.57 0.80
CA ALA A 232 -18.03 -3.87 -0.23
C ALA A 232 -16.83 -2.92 -0.14
N ARG A 233 -17.09 -1.63 0.09
CA ARG A 233 -16.07 -0.56 0.20
C ARG A 233 -16.61 0.72 0.82
N GLY A 234 -15.71 1.59 1.29
CA GLY A 234 -16.00 2.90 1.86
C GLY A 234 -16.39 2.85 3.33
N SER A 235 -16.95 3.95 3.84
CA SER A 235 -17.19 4.16 5.27
C SER A 235 -18.69 4.24 5.57
N VAL A 236 -19.12 3.55 6.63
CA VAL A 236 -20.49 3.65 7.17
C VAL A 236 -20.48 3.87 8.67
N ILE A 237 -21.45 4.65 9.15
CA ILE A 237 -21.78 4.74 10.58
C ILE A 237 -23.12 4.05 10.79
N VAL A 238 -23.16 3.09 11.70
CA VAL A 238 -24.33 2.29 12.02
C VAL A 238 -24.81 2.67 13.41
N GLN A 239 -26.02 3.21 13.49
CA GLN A 239 -26.78 3.36 14.73
C GLN A 239 -27.73 2.16 14.84
N ALA A 240 -27.23 1.05 15.37
CA ALA A 240 -27.98 -0.21 15.41
C ALA A 240 -29.10 -0.13 16.46
N ALA A 241 -30.35 -0.36 16.04
CA ALA A 241 -31.49 -0.42 16.95
C ALA A 241 -31.35 -1.61 17.93
N LYS A 242 -31.86 -1.46 19.16
CA LYS A 242 -31.72 -2.47 20.22
C LYS A 242 -32.47 -3.76 19.90
N GLN A 243 -31.75 -4.81 19.54
CA GLN A 243 -32.31 -6.09 19.12
C GLN A 243 -32.69 -6.97 20.32
N ARG A 244 -33.98 -7.32 20.43
CA ARG A 244 -34.46 -8.29 21.44
C ARG A 244 -34.11 -9.74 21.09
N THR A 245 -34.06 -10.06 19.80
CA THR A 245 -33.75 -11.37 19.23
C THR A 245 -32.86 -11.19 18.00
N GLY A 246 -31.80 -11.99 17.88
CA GLY A 246 -30.81 -11.84 16.80
C GLY A 246 -29.71 -10.80 17.10
N ARG A 247 -29.01 -10.39 16.05
CA ARG A 247 -27.97 -9.34 16.02
C ARG A 247 -28.04 -8.58 14.70
N LEU A 248 -27.54 -7.35 14.67
CA LEU A 248 -27.17 -6.72 13.40
C LEU A 248 -25.71 -7.08 13.10
N PHE A 249 -25.42 -7.35 11.83
CA PHE A 249 -24.10 -7.71 11.34
C PHE A 249 -23.60 -6.71 10.30
N VAL A 250 -22.31 -6.36 10.33
CA VAL A 250 -21.61 -5.72 9.21
C VAL A 250 -20.52 -6.67 8.75
N ALA A 251 -20.62 -7.16 7.53
CA ALA A 251 -19.64 -8.05 6.92
C ALA A 251 -18.79 -7.26 5.92
N THR A 252 -17.47 -7.30 6.11
CA THR A 252 -16.50 -6.97 5.06
C THR A 252 -15.86 -8.26 4.57
N ASN A 253 -14.97 -8.19 3.58
CA ASN A 253 -14.19 -9.35 3.14
C ASN A 253 -13.20 -9.87 4.21
N ASP A 254 -12.89 -9.06 5.23
CA ASP A 254 -11.74 -9.28 6.13
C ASP A 254 -12.17 -9.47 7.60
N CYS A 255 -13.39 -9.04 7.96
CA CYS A 255 -13.96 -9.21 9.30
C CYS A 255 -15.50 -9.22 9.29
N LEU A 256 -16.07 -9.89 10.28
CA LEU A 256 -17.49 -9.83 10.61
C LEU A 256 -17.70 -9.08 11.93
N VAL A 257 -18.49 -8.02 11.87
CA VAL A 257 -18.89 -7.22 13.03
C VAL A 257 -20.27 -7.65 13.48
N SER A 258 -20.50 -7.87 14.79
CA SER A 258 -21.82 -8.22 15.33
C SER A 258 -22.20 -7.42 16.58
N VAL A 259 -23.43 -6.91 16.60
CA VAL A 259 -23.93 -5.97 17.62
C VAL A 259 -25.37 -6.27 18.05
N LYS A 260 -25.81 -5.70 19.18
CA LYS A 260 -27.19 -5.81 19.70
C LYS A 260 -27.89 -4.48 19.97
N GLY A 261 -27.22 -3.34 19.77
CA GLY A 261 -27.76 -2.01 20.05
C GLY A 261 -26.60 -1.09 20.39
N THR A 262 -25.93 -0.59 19.35
CA THR A 262 -24.57 -0.08 19.41
C THR A 262 -24.40 0.98 18.31
N THR A 263 -23.67 2.06 18.59
CA THR A 263 -23.29 3.08 17.61
C THR A 263 -21.81 2.92 17.27
N PHE A 264 -21.49 2.65 16.01
CA PHE A 264 -20.12 2.34 15.59
C PHE A 264 -19.87 2.70 14.12
N ALA A 265 -18.62 2.97 13.79
CA ALA A 265 -18.16 3.18 12.42
C ALA A 265 -17.46 1.93 11.90
N VAL A 266 -17.67 1.62 10.62
CA VAL A 266 -16.91 0.62 9.87
C VAL A 266 -16.42 1.26 8.57
N ASP A 267 -15.11 1.26 8.38
CA ASP A 267 -14.48 1.65 7.11
C ASP A 267 -13.88 0.42 6.44
N ARG A 268 -14.16 0.23 5.15
CA ARG A 268 -13.52 -0.75 4.27
C ARG A 268 -12.77 -0.02 3.17
N GLY A 269 -11.52 0.29 3.44
CA GLY A 269 -10.59 0.88 2.47
C GLY A 269 -9.85 -0.15 1.63
N THR A 270 -8.89 0.28 0.81
CA THR A 270 -8.04 -0.60 -0.01
C THR A 270 -7.06 -1.45 0.80
N LYS A 271 -6.57 -0.96 1.96
CA LYS A 271 -5.61 -1.68 2.81
C LYS A 271 -6.24 -2.75 3.70
N GLY A 272 -7.53 -2.58 4.04
CA GLY A 272 -8.26 -3.51 4.91
C GLY A 272 -9.53 -2.87 5.48
N SER A 273 -10.00 -3.38 6.61
CA SER A 273 -11.14 -2.83 7.37
C SER A 273 -10.68 -2.19 8.67
N ARG A 274 -11.32 -1.10 9.08
CA ARG A 274 -11.24 -0.51 10.44
C ARG A 274 -12.62 -0.49 11.07
N VAL A 275 -12.71 -0.81 12.36
CA VAL A 275 -13.95 -0.72 13.16
C VAL A 275 -13.67 0.13 14.39
N ALA A 276 -14.49 1.16 14.62
CA ALA A 276 -14.35 2.09 15.75
C ALA A 276 -15.69 2.23 16.49
N VAL A 277 -15.67 2.16 17.82
CA VAL A 277 -16.90 2.16 18.64
C VAL A 277 -17.15 3.54 19.24
N ILE A 278 -18.36 4.06 19.02
CA ILE A 278 -18.82 5.36 19.53
C ILE A 278 -19.61 5.16 20.82
N GLU A 279 -20.50 4.16 20.86
CA GLU A 279 -21.37 3.86 22.00
C GLU A 279 -21.76 2.37 22.02
N GLY A 280 -21.76 1.74 23.20
CA GLY A 280 -22.11 0.32 23.38
C GLY A 280 -20.93 -0.62 23.16
N GLU A 281 -21.22 -1.89 22.84
CA GLU A 281 -20.21 -2.93 22.63
C GLU A 281 -20.27 -3.51 21.21
N VAL A 282 -19.11 -3.76 20.62
CA VAL A 282 -18.96 -4.37 19.29
C VAL A 282 -18.09 -5.62 19.38
N ARG A 283 -18.61 -6.78 18.94
CA ARG A 283 -17.77 -7.96 18.69
C ARG A 283 -17.28 -7.92 17.24
N VAL A 284 -15.97 -7.91 17.05
CA VAL A 284 -15.30 -8.06 15.75
C VAL A 284 -14.68 -9.43 15.68
N ASP A 285 -15.14 -10.25 14.73
CA ASP A 285 -14.56 -11.54 14.36
C ASP A 285 -13.68 -11.32 13.11
N GLY A 286 -12.37 -11.18 13.30
CA GLY A 286 -11.39 -11.04 12.21
C GLY A 286 -10.74 -12.37 11.82
N GLN A 287 -9.86 -12.36 10.80
CA GLN A 287 -9.23 -13.58 10.30
C GLN A 287 -8.33 -14.33 11.31
N ARG A 288 -7.75 -13.62 12.30
CA ARG A 288 -6.80 -14.18 13.28
C ARG A 288 -7.30 -14.15 14.72
N GLU A 289 -8.20 -13.22 15.05
CA GLU A 289 -8.70 -13.03 16.41
C GLU A 289 -10.17 -12.56 16.42
N THR A 290 -10.88 -12.97 17.47
CA THR A 290 -12.13 -12.33 17.91
C THR A 290 -11.77 -11.32 18.99
N LYS A 291 -12.21 -10.06 18.84
CA LYS A 291 -12.08 -9.03 19.87
C LYS A 291 -13.43 -8.40 20.22
N MET A 292 -13.66 -8.13 21.50
CA MET A 292 -14.72 -7.23 21.95
C MET A 292 -14.14 -5.82 22.04
N LEU A 293 -14.86 -4.83 21.53
CA LEU A 293 -14.51 -3.43 21.57
C LEU A 293 -15.55 -2.65 22.39
N HIS A 294 -15.05 -1.75 23.22
CA HIS A 294 -15.82 -0.81 24.05
C HIS A 294 -15.75 0.62 23.47
N PRO A 295 -16.57 1.58 23.94
CA PRO A 295 -16.56 2.95 23.43
C PRO A 295 -15.17 3.59 23.55
N GLY A 296 -14.74 4.31 22.52
CA GLY A 296 -13.39 4.87 22.44
C GLY A 296 -12.33 3.90 21.87
N GLU A 297 -12.64 2.61 21.71
CA GLU A 297 -11.73 1.62 21.14
C GLU A 297 -11.93 1.43 19.63
N GLN A 298 -10.88 0.93 18.97
CA GLN A 298 -10.88 0.56 17.56
C GLN A 298 -10.02 -0.68 17.29
N ILE A 299 -10.21 -1.29 16.12
CA ILE A 299 -9.33 -2.32 15.55
C ILE A 299 -9.18 -2.12 14.04
N SER A 300 -8.00 -2.47 13.52
CA SER A 300 -7.66 -2.55 12.10
C SER A 300 -7.41 -4.01 11.71
N THR A 301 -7.84 -4.46 10.53
CA THR A 301 -7.58 -5.85 10.07
C THR A 301 -6.19 -6.06 9.48
N ASP A 302 -5.49 -4.98 9.10
CA ASP A 302 -4.11 -5.02 8.63
C ASP A 302 -3.20 -4.22 9.59
N ALA A 303 -2.01 -4.75 9.88
CA ALA A 303 -1.06 -4.16 10.81
C ALA A 303 -0.43 -2.86 10.29
N SER A 304 -0.53 -2.57 8.99
CA SER A 304 -0.11 -1.30 8.39
C SER A 304 -1.11 -0.15 8.62
N MET A 305 -2.30 -0.42 9.16
CA MET A 305 -3.28 0.63 9.49
C MET A 305 -3.20 1.02 10.96
N GLN A 306 -2.44 2.08 11.24
CA GLN A 306 -2.30 2.66 12.58
C GLN A 306 -3.65 3.13 13.16
N THR A 307 -3.70 3.28 14.48
CA THR A 307 -4.84 3.83 15.22
C THR A 307 -4.98 5.33 14.98
N VAL A 308 -6.18 5.77 14.55
CA VAL A 308 -6.51 7.19 14.34
C VAL A 308 -7.46 7.66 15.46
N PRO A 309 -7.42 8.92 15.95
CA PRO A 309 -8.41 9.40 16.92
C PRO A 309 -9.83 9.26 16.34
N ILE A 310 -10.76 8.65 17.07
CA ILE A 310 -12.10 8.33 16.54
C ILE A 310 -12.82 9.57 16.01
N LYS A 311 -12.65 10.73 16.66
CA LYS A 311 -13.17 12.02 16.18
C LYS A 311 -12.84 12.33 14.71
N ASP A 312 -11.67 11.92 14.23
CA ASP A 312 -11.18 12.19 12.88
C ASP A 312 -11.70 11.14 11.89
N GLU A 313 -11.87 9.89 12.35
CA GLU A 313 -12.51 8.79 11.60
C GLU A 313 -13.99 9.08 11.29
N ILE A 314 -14.70 9.73 12.22
CA ILE A 314 -16.14 10.02 12.10
C ILE A 314 -16.45 11.47 11.68
N ALA A 315 -15.43 12.31 11.44
CA ALA A 315 -15.56 13.76 11.19
C ALA A 315 -16.46 14.13 9.99
N TRP A 316 -16.73 13.18 9.10
CA TRP A 316 -17.60 13.33 7.93
C TRP A 316 -19.09 13.16 8.25
N SER A 317 -19.45 12.65 9.44
CA SER A 317 -20.86 12.44 9.82
C SER A 317 -21.62 13.75 9.98
N ARG A 318 -22.85 13.79 9.47
CA ARG A 318 -23.82 14.88 9.69
C ARG A 318 -24.20 15.01 11.16
N ASN A 319 -24.08 13.92 11.92
CA ASN A 319 -24.40 13.84 13.34
C ASN A 319 -23.15 13.93 14.22
N ILE A 320 -22.03 14.46 13.70
CA ILE A 320 -20.75 14.57 14.42
C ILE A 320 -20.88 15.16 15.82
N ASN A 321 -21.69 16.22 16.01
CA ASN A 321 -21.90 16.84 17.32
C ASN A 321 -22.59 15.88 18.33
N GLN A 322 -23.52 15.04 17.85
CA GLN A 322 -24.14 14.00 18.68
C GLN A 322 -23.13 12.90 19.02
N HIS A 323 -22.33 12.46 18.04
CA HIS A 323 -21.32 11.42 18.26
C HIS A 323 -20.16 11.88 19.16
N LEU A 324 -19.73 13.13 19.06
CA LEU A 324 -18.72 13.70 19.97
C LEU A 324 -19.25 13.85 21.40
N ALA A 325 -20.55 14.14 21.58
CA ALA A 325 -21.17 14.15 22.92
C ALA A 325 -21.20 12.75 23.55
N LEU A 326 -21.35 11.68 22.75
CA LEU A 326 -21.25 10.29 23.22
C LEU A 326 -19.80 9.86 23.54
N LEU A 327 -18.81 10.45 22.85
CA LEU A 327 -17.37 10.25 23.07
C LEU A 327 -16.79 11.14 24.19
N GLY A 328 -17.63 11.73 25.05
CA GLY A 328 -17.25 12.76 26.03
C GLY A 328 -16.30 12.33 27.16
N GLU A 329 -15.86 11.07 27.21
CA GLU A 329 -14.93 10.54 28.22
C GLU A 329 -13.76 9.77 27.55
N PHE A 330 -12.58 9.90 28.16
CA PHE A 330 -11.26 9.29 27.84
C PHE A 330 -10.30 9.99 26.85
N SER A 331 -9.15 10.37 27.42
CA SER A 331 -7.92 10.85 26.75
C SER A 331 -6.67 10.01 27.12
N VAL A 332 -6.87 8.78 27.64
CA VAL A 332 -5.84 8.05 28.41
C VAL A 332 -5.06 7.00 27.59
N LEU A 333 -5.55 6.59 26.41
CA LEU A 333 -4.90 5.54 25.60
C LEU A 333 -3.81 6.04 24.65
N GLN A 334 -3.79 7.32 24.27
CA GLN A 334 -2.82 7.88 23.32
C GLN A 334 -1.36 7.77 23.82
N LYS A 335 -1.14 7.86 25.15
CA LYS A 335 0.19 7.80 25.78
C LYS A 335 0.83 6.40 25.85
N ARG A 336 0.20 5.35 25.33
CA ARG A 336 0.75 3.97 25.36
C ARG A 336 1.29 3.46 24.01
N LEU A 337 1.07 4.18 22.92
CA LEU A 337 1.57 3.81 21.58
C LEU A 337 2.93 4.45 21.24
N GLU A 338 3.39 5.43 22.03
CA GLU A 338 4.69 6.12 21.86
C GLU A 338 5.90 5.29 22.36
N GLN A 339 5.69 4.05 22.83
CA GLN A 339 6.69 3.27 23.58
C GLN A 339 7.24 2.03 22.84
N VAL A 340 7.55 2.15 21.55
CA VAL A 340 8.53 1.24 20.89
C VAL A 340 9.44 2.06 19.97
N PRO A 341 10.63 2.50 20.44
CA PRO A 341 11.59 3.17 19.59
C PRO A 341 12.14 2.20 18.53
N GLY A 342 11.96 2.53 17.25
CA GLY A 342 12.80 1.95 16.20
C GLY A 342 14.23 2.51 16.30
N PRO A 343 15.27 1.73 15.95
CA PRO A 343 16.64 2.25 15.96
C PRO A 343 16.77 3.40 14.94
N GLY A 344 17.12 4.60 15.43
CA GLY A 344 17.47 5.76 14.59
C GLY A 344 16.39 6.84 14.38
N VAL A 345 15.15 6.64 14.83
CA VAL A 345 14.12 7.70 14.84
C VAL A 345 14.20 8.59 16.08
N ARG A 346 13.94 9.90 15.91
CA ARG A 346 14.14 10.93 16.95
C ARG A 346 12.85 11.72 17.18
N TYR A 347 12.42 11.81 18.44
CA TYR A 347 11.14 12.45 18.80
C TYR A 347 11.24 13.93 19.20
N SER A 348 12.46 14.47 19.27
CA SER A 348 12.77 15.86 19.58
C SER A 348 14.19 16.20 19.11
N SER A 349 14.45 17.50 18.91
CA SER A 349 15.79 18.03 18.61
C SER A 349 16.11 19.18 19.57
N ARG A 350 17.32 19.19 20.13
CA ARG A 350 17.84 20.33 20.91
C ARG A 350 18.32 21.48 20.01
N LEU A 351 18.60 21.18 18.75
CA LEU A 351 19.19 22.12 17.79
C LEU A 351 18.11 22.96 17.09
N LEU A 352 16.87 22.47 17.04
CA LEU A 352 15.73 23.15 16.39
C LEU A 352 15.39 24.50 17.04
N ASP A 353 15.48 24.61 18.35
CA ASP A 353 15.18 25.86 19.10
C ASP A 353 16.23 26.95 18.89
N LEU A 354 17.41 26.57 18.37
CA LEU A 354 18.58 27.44 18.17
C LEU A 354 18.72 27.92 16.71
N VAL A 355 17.83 27.47 15.83
CA VAL A 355 17.81 27.80 14.41
C VAL A 355 17.59 29.32 14.18
N PRO A 356 18.33 29.97 13.27
CA PRO A 356 18.12 31.38 12.94
C PRO A 356 16.72 31.68 12.40
N ALA A 357 16.18 32.85 12.74
CA ALA A 357 14.80 33.25 12.40
C ALA A 357 14.48 33.26 10.90
N GLY A 358 15.44 33.63 10.05
CA GLY A 358 15.29 33.69 8.59
C GLY A 358 15.51 32.34 7.87
N THR A 359 15.50 31.22 8.58
CA THR A 359 15.78 29.89 8.00
C THR A 359 14.68 29.46 7.04
N VAL A 360 15.05 29.19 5.79
CA VAL A 360 14.17 28.72 4.70
C VAL A 360 14.42 27.26 4.30
N LEU A 361 15.53 26.67 4.74
CA LEU A 361 15.86 25.25 4.58
C LEU A 361 16.40 24.71 5.90
N TYR A 362 15.83 23.60 6.37
CA TYR A 362 16.27 22.86 7.54
C TYR A 362 16.53 21.41 7.13
N VAL A 363 17.73 20.90 7.40
CA VAL A 363 18.11 19.50 7.15
C VAL A 363 18.60 18.91 8.45
N SER A 364 18.07 17.76 8.85
CA SER A 364 18.54 16.99 10.00
C SER A 364 18.91 15.58 9.58
N ILE A 365 20.11 15.17 10.00
CA ILE A 365 20.70 13.88 9.69
C ILE A 365 20.90 13.11 11.01
N PRO A 366 20.45 11.85 11.12
CA PRO A 366 20.74 11.02 12.27
C PRO A 366 22.24 10.71 12.33
N ASN A 367 22.82 10.73 13.52
CA ASN A 367 24.23 10.37 13.67
C ASN A 367 24.41 8.85 13.54
N ILE A 368 24.92 8.39 12.39
CA ILE A 368 24.96 6.97 11.98
C ILE A 368 26.26 6.22 12.32
N GLY A 369 27.16 6.78 13.14
CA GLY A 369 28.48 6.16 13.46
C GLY A 369 28.39 4.70 13.92
N GLY A 370 27.46 4.40 14.83
CA GLY A 370 27.21 3.04 15.30
C GLY A 370 26.76 2.09 14.18
N MET A 371 25.92 2.56 13.25
CA MET A 371 25.45 1.77 12.10
C MET A 371 26.56 1.58 11.05
N LEU A 372 27.45 2.55 10.87
CA LEU A 372 28.60 2.45 9.97
C LEU A 372 29.57 1.34 10.41
N GLY A 373 29.72 1.10 11.71
CA GLY A 373 30.48 -0.03 12.25
C GLY A 373 29.89 -1.38 11.85
N GLU A 374 28.58 -1.56 12.05
CA GLU A 374 27.83 -2.75 11.65
C GLU A 374 27.85 -2.99 10.13
N ALA A 375 27.66 -1.93 9.34
CA ALA A 375 27.71 -1.99 7.87
C ALA A 375 29.08 -2.42 7.36
N GLN A 376 30.19 -1.96 7.97
CA GLN A 376 31.51 -2.49 7.65
C GLN A 376 31.68 -3.93 8.11
N ARG A 377 31.22 -4.32 9.32
CA ARG A 377 31.29 -5.73 9.76
C ARG A 377 30.63 -6.67 8.74
N VAL A 378 29.43 -6.30 8.26
CA VAL A 378 28.72 -7.05 7.23
C VAL A 378 29.47 -7.02 5.89
N LEU A 379 30.07 -5.89 5.50
CA LEU A 379 30.89 -5.81 4.28
C LEU A 379 32.15 -6.67 4.37
N ASP A 380 32.89 -6.62 5.47
CA ASP A 380 34.11 -7.39 5.74
C ASP A 380 33.79 -8.90 5.80
N GLU A 381 32.67 -9.30 6.43
CA GLU A 381 32.15 -10.67 6.40
C GLU A 381 31.83 -11.13 4.97
N ARG A 382 31.19 -10.27 4.16
CA ARG A 382 30.85 -10.59 2.76
C ARG A 382 32.09 -10.62 1.85
N LEU A 383 33.10 -9.78 2.09
CA LEU A 383 34.39 -9.80 1.40
C LEU A 383 35.23 -11.03 1.80
N ALA A 384 35.15 -11.48 3.05
CA ALA A 384 35.77 -12.72 3.51
C ALA A 384 35.09 -13.95 2.87
N GLN A 385 33.76 -13.95 2.77
CA GLN A 385 32.97 -15.06 2.21
C GLN A 385 32.93 -15.09 0.67
N SER A 386 33.14 -13.97 -0.02
CA SER A 386 33.05 -13.87 -1.48
C SER A 386 34.37 -13.38 -2.11
N ALA A 387 35.09 -14.31 -2.75
CA ALA A 387 36.26 -13.97 -3.58
C ALA A 387 35.88 -12.99 -4.71
N VAL A 388 34.72 -13.20 -5.34
CA VAL A 388 34.22 -12.34 -6.44
C VAL A 388 33.99 -10.90 -5.99
N LEU A 389 33.44 -10.70 -4.79
CA LEU A 389 33.23 -9.35 -4.24
C LEU A 389 34.58 -8.69 -3.93
N ARG A 390 35.53 -9.47 -3.39
CA ARG A 390 36.88 -9.04 -3.05
C ARG A 390 37.69 -8.58 -4.26
N ASP A 391 37.67 -9.36 -5.34
CA ASP A 391 38.40 -9.04 -6.57
C ASP A 391 37.80 -7.82 -7.27
N TRP A 392 36.47 -7.67 -7.28
CA TRP A 392 35.79 -6.47 -7.79
C TRP A 392 36.13 -5.22 -6.95
N TRP A 393 36.10 -5.35 -5.62
CA TRP A 393 36.40 -4.28 -4.66
C TRP A 393 37.84 -3.78 -4.78
N ASN A 394 38.78 -4.70 -4.96
CA ASN A 394 40.20 -4.40 -5.17
C ASN A 394 40.49 -3.81 -6.56
N SER A 395 39.66 -4.09 -7.57
CA SER A 395 39.88 -3.64 -8.95
C SER A 395 39.23 -2.28 -9.26
N ASN A 396 38.10 -1.95 -8.62
CA ASN A 396 37.29 -0.77 -8.94
C ASN A 396 37.25 0.30 -7.84
N GLY A 397 37.88 0.06 -6.68
CA GLY A 397 37.90 0.97 -5.54
C GLY A 397 39.30 1.28 -5.03
N SER A 398 39.43 2.35 -4.24
CA SER A 398 40.58 2.56 -3.37
C SER A 398 40.18 2.16 -1.94
N PRO A 399 40.27 0.87 -1.55
CA PRO A 399 39.78 0.40 -0.25
C PRO A 399 40.42 1.14 0.93
N GLU A 400 41.73 1.44 0.84
CA GLU A 400 42.46 2.30 1.78
C GLU A 400 41.80 3.68 1.97
N LYS A 401 41.45 4.37 0.88
CA LYS A 401 40.83 5.71 0.92
C LYS A 401 39.39 5.66 1.40
N LEU A 402 38.62 4.66 0.99
CA LEU A 402 37.24 4.50 1.48
C LEU A 402 37.25 4.21 2.98
N LYS A 403 38.13 3.31 3.44
CA LYS A 403 38.33 3.02 4.86
C LYS A 403 38.77 4.28 5.61
N GLN A 404 39.73 5.05 5.10
CA GLN A 404 40.14 6.33 5.68
C GLN A 404 38.98 7.32 5.80
N VAL A 405 38.14 7.46 4.77
CA VAL A 405 36.94 8.32 4.81
C VAL A 405 35.91 7.80 5.82
N LEU A 406 35.64 6.50 5.86
CA LEU A 406 34.73 5.88 6.82
C LEU A 406 35.24 6.02 8.26
N ASP A 407 36.54 5.85 8.49
CA ASP A 407 37.18 6.00 9.80
C ASP A 407 37.23 7.48 10.23
N THR A 408 37.41 8.44 9.31
CA THR A 408 37.24 9.88 9.60
C THR A 408 35.79 10.23 9.93
N ILE A 409 34.80 9.66 9.21
CA ILE A 409 33.37 9.90 9.47
C ILE A 409 32.95 9.29 10.81
N ARG A 410 33.37 8.06 11.13
CA ARG A 410 33.17 7.46 12.48
C ARG A 410 33.89 8.25 13.56
N GLY A 411 35.17 8.55 13.34
CA GLY A 411 36.00 9.30 14.27
C GLY A 411 35.45 10.69 14.56
N LEU A 412 34.74 11.32 13.62
CA LEU A 412 33.97 12.54 13.88
C LEU A 412 32.65 12.22 14.62
N SER A 413 31.91 11.24 14.13
CA SER A 413 30.60 10.80 14.64
C SER A 413 30.61 10.45 16.13
N ASP A 414 31.66 9.80 16.64
CA ASP A 414 31.82 9.40 18.05
C ASP A 414 31.87 10.59 19.04
N TYR A 415 32.16 11.81 18.56
CA TYR A 415 32.18 13.03 19.37
C TYR A 415 30.90 13.86 19.23
N LEU A 416 30.00 13.49 18.32
CA LEU A 416 28.77 14.24 18.07
C LEU A 416 27.56 13.56 18.74
N GLY A 417 26.54 14.36 19.03
CA GLY A 417 25.25 13.89 19.54
C GLY A 417 24.50 13.00 18.54
N ASN A 418 23.25 12.65 18.83
CA ASN A 418 22.42 11.82 17.93
C ASN A 418 21.97 12.54 16.64
N GLU A 419 22.44 13.76 16.38
CA GLU A 419 21.96 14.63 15.31
C GLU A 419 23.04 15.60 14.82
N VAL A 420 23.04 15.82 13.50
CA VAL A 420 23.65 16.99 12.85
C VAL A 420 22.57 17.74 12.08
N VAL A 421 22.49 19.05 12.29
CA VAL A 421 21.57 19.97 11.59
C VAL A 421 22.34 20.84 10.62
N LEU A 422 21.78 21.06 9.43
CA LEU A 422 22.18 22.07 8.46
C LEU A 422 20.99 23.01 8.22
N THR A 423 21.23 24.31 8.26
CA THR A 423 20.24 25.35 7.96
C THR A 423 20.75 26.30 6.90
N VAL A 424 19.85 26.82 6.08
CA VAL A 424 20.11 27.95 5.17
C VAL A 424 19.05 29.02 5.43
N SER A 425 19.50 30.24 5.68
CA SER A 425 18.64 31.41 5.85
C SER A 425 18.57 32.26 4.59
N HIS A 426 17.54 33.08 4.46
CA HIS A 426 17.50 34.18 3.49
C HIS A 426 18.40 35.34 3.97
N ASP A 427 19.09 36.02 3.05
CA ASP A 427 20.00 37.13 3.39
C ASP A 427 19.33 38.52 3.39
N GLY A 428 18.01 38.58 3.21
CA GLY A 428 17.23 39.81 3.11
C GLY A 428 17.33 40.51 1.75
N SER A 429 18.22 40.09 0.85
CA SER A 429 18.43 40.70 -0.48
C SER A 429 17.67 40.01 -1.61
N GLY A 430 17.07 38.84 -1.34
CA GLY A 430 16.43 37.98 -2.34
C GLY A 430 17.12 36.62 -2.49
N HIS A 431 18.36 36.51 -2.02
CA HIS A 431 19.21 35.33 -2.24
C HIS A 431 19.24 34.39 -1.03
N PHE A 432 19.67 33.16 -1.29
CA PHE A 432 20.02 32.19 -0.25
C PHE A 432 21.33 32.62 0.43
N GLY A 433 21.28 32.84 1.74
CA GLY A 433 22.45 33.11 2.56
C GLY A 433 23.34 31.88 2.74
N THR A 434 24.42 32.03 3.51
CA THR A 434 25.38 30.93 3.70
C THR A 434 24.84 29.85 4.64
N PRO A 435 25.28 28.58 4.47
CA PRO A 435 24.86 27.49 5.35
C PRO A 435 25.42 27.63 6.77
N LEU A 436 24.62 27.21 7.76
CA LEU A 436 25.00 27.02 9.15
C LEU A 436 24.78 25.55 9.52
N VAL A 437 25.85 24.85 9.88
CA VAL A 437 25.83 23.47 10.39
C VAL A 437 25.96 23.49 11.91
N MET A 438 25.20 22.67 12.62
CA MET A 438 25.19 22.58 14.08
C MET A 438 25.16 21.12 14.53
N ALA A 439 25.88 20.80 15.61
CA ALA A 439 25.80 19.51 16.28
C ALA A 439 26.10 19.67 17.77
N GLN A 440 25.46 18.83 18.60
CA GLN A 440 25.88 18.67 20.00
C GLN A 440 27.21 17.91 20.04
N VAL A 441 28.08 18.23 20.98
CA VAL A 441 29.37 17.59 21.24
C VAL A 441 29.27 16.77 22.52
N THR A 442 29.53 15.46 22.44
CA THR A 442 29.37 14.51 23.56
C THR A 442 30.62 14.37 24.42
N ARG A 443 31.78 14.81 23.92
CA ARG A 443 33.10 14.60 24.52
C ARG A 443 33.94 15.87 24.55
N SER A 444 34.55 16.17 25.69
CA SER A 444 35.32 17.40 25.91
C SER A 444 36.63 17.50 25.11
N ASP A 445 37.18 16.37 24.64
CA ASP A 445 38.40 16.31 23.82
C ASP A 445 38.16 16.57 22.32
N PHE A 446 36.91 16.80 21.91
CA PHE A 446 36.53 17.10 20.52
C PHE A 446 37.32 18.25 19.88
N ARG A 447 37.63 19.31 20.65
CA ARG A 447 38.40 20.45 20.14
C ARG A 447 39.76 20.03 19.62
N SER A 448 40.51 19.26 20.41
CA SER A 448 41.86 18.82 20.04
C SER A 448 41.83 17.84 18.86
N TYR A 449 40.79 16.99 18.78
CA TYR A 449 40.53 16.17 17.61
C TYR A 449 40.29 17.02 16.35
N LEU A 450 39.41 18.03 16.42
CA LEU A 450 39.09 18.91 15.30
C LEU A 450 40.31 19.73 14.84
N GLU A 451 41.10 20.27 15.78
CA GLU A 451 42.36 20.97 15.49
C GLU A 451 43.36 20.06 14.77
N GLN A 452 43.48 18.78 15.18
CA GLN A 452 44.32 17.78 14.52
C GLN A 452 43.83 17.46 13.10
N GLN A 453 42.52 17.29 12.89
CA GLN A 453 41.94 17.03 11.56
C GLN A 453 42.11 18.22 10.61
N VAL A 454 41.87 19.45 11.08
CA VAL A 454 42.10 20.66 10.28
C VAL A 454 43.58 20.79 9.89
N ALA A 455 44.52 20.53 10.81
CA ALA A 455 45.94 20.57 10.50
C ALA A 455 46.35 19.54 9.41
N GLN A 456 45.76 18.35 9.41
CA GLN A 456 45.98 17.34 8.36
C GLN A 456 45.44 17.77 6.98
N ILE A 457 44.27 18.42 6.94
CA ILE A 457 43.61 18.84 5.69
C ILE A 457 44.27 20.12 5.13
N SER A 458 44.55 21.11 5.96
CA SER A 458 45.18 22.37 5.53
C SER A 458 46.60 22.19 4.98
N GLY A 459 47.29 21.11 5.35
CA GLY A 459 48.55 20.69 4.72
C GLY A 459 48.44 20.36 3.21
N GLN A 460 47.23 20.25 2.66
CA GLN A 460 46.95 20.00 1.24
C GLN A 460 46.43 21.23 0.48
N GLY A 461 46.66 22.44 0.98
CA GLY A 461 46.47 23.69 0.22
C GLY A 461 45.03 24.15 0.02
N HIS A 462 44.12 23.78 0.92
CA HIS A 462 42.71 24.21 0.90
C HIS A 462 42.43 25.29 1.96
N SER A 463 41.54 26.25 1.67
CA SER A 463 41.20 27.36 2.57
C SER A 463 40.70 26.87 3.95
N GLY A 464 41.27 27.40 5.02
CA GLY A 464 41.18 26.82 6.36
C GLY A 464 39.84 27.00 7.09
N LEU A 465 39.55 26.05 7.97
CA LEU A 465 38.53 26.16 9.01
C LEU A 465 39.15 26.83 10.24
N THR A 466 38.65 28.01 10.64
CA THR A 466 39.13 28.72 11.83
C THR A 466 38.32 28.32 13.05
N ILE A 467 38.96 27.69 14.04
CA ILE A 467 38.31 27.21 15.27
C ILE A 467 38.32 28.31 16.32
N VAL A 468 37.16 28.62 16.89
CA VAL A 468 36.92 29.75 17.80
C VAL A 468 36.06 29.28 18.99
N GLN A 469 36.32 29.80 20.20
CA GLN A 469 35.53 29.46 21.41
C GLN A 469 34.54 30.56 21.84
N ASP A 470 34.86 31.82 21.53
CA ASP A 470 34.06 32.99 21.88
C ASP A 470 33.66 33.73 20.59
N ALA A 471 32.37 34.04 20.46
CA ALA A 471 31.84 34.80 19.34
C ALA A 471 32.43 36.23 19.24
N ALA A 472 33.02 36.76 20.31
CA ALA A 472 33.78 38.00 20.29
C ALA A 472 35.07 37.93 19.44
N ALA A 473 35.61 36.74 19.20
CA ALA A 473 36.78 36.52 18.35
C ALA A 473 36.42 36.24 16.87
N LEU A 474 35.13 36.22 16.52
CA LEU A 474 34.68 36.18 15.12
C LEU A 474 34.80 37.58 14.49
N PRO A 475 35.24 37.69 13.23
CA PRO A 475 35.44 38.99 12.61
C PRO A 475 34.12 39.76 12.43
N VAL A 476 34.18 41.06 12.70
CA VAL A 476 33.00 41.95 12.69
C VAL A 476 32.60 42.33 11.26
N SER A 477 33.60 42.67 10.43
CA SER A 477 33.45 43.13 9.04
C SER A 477 34.67 42.70 8.20
N GLY A 478 34.44 42.28 6.95
CA GLY A 478 35.49 41.93 5.99
C GLY A 478 35.11 40.75 5.08
N THR A 479 35.77 40.62 3.93
CA THR A 479 35.70 39.42 3.09
C THR A 479 36.74 38.40 3.57
N HIS A 480 36.26 37.29 4.14
CA HIS A 480 37.12 36.22 4.65
C HIS A 480 37.09 35.00 3.71
N GLN A 481 38.23 34.34 3.53
CA GLN A 481 38.32 33.08 2.78
C GLN A 481 38.41 31.91 3.76
N GLY A 482 37.38 31.08 3.80
CA GLY A 482 37.29 29.91 4.69
C GLY A 482 35.96 29.86 5.43
N ALA A 483 35.89 28.96 6.40
CA ALA A 483 34.75 28.84 7.32
C ALA A 483 35.22 28.98 8.77
N PHE A 484 34.28 29.26 9.67
CA PHE A 484 34.55 29.36 11.10
C PHE A 484 33.81 28.22 11.82
N ALA A 485 34.46 27.60 12.79
CA ALA A 485 33.89 26.62 13.72
C ALA A 485 33.85 27.25 15.12
N LEU A 486 32.65 27.62 15.57
CA LEU A 486 32.40 28.08 16.93
C LEU A 486 32.13 26.87 17.84
N LEU A 487 32.95 26.68 18.88
CA LEU A 487 32.76 25.65 19.91
C LEU A 487 32.38 26.35 21.22
N THR A 488 31.11 26.26 21.60
CA THR A 488 30.56 26.93 22.79
C THR A 488 29.75 25.92 23.61
N GLY A 489 30.11 25.75 24.89
CA GLY A 489 29.47 24.76 25.77
C GLY A 489 29.65 23.33 25.25
N ASP A 490 28.55 22.60 25.12
CA ASP A 490 28.47 21.26 24.54
C ASP A 490 28.01 21.29 23.07
N MET A 491 28.30 22.36 22.31
CA MET A 491 27.97 22.45 20.88
C MET A 491 29.14 22.87 19.99
N VAL A 492 29.06 22.43 18.73
CA VAL A 492 29.83 22.95 17.61
C VAL A 492 28.88 23.52 16.55
N ALA A 493 29.24 24.70 16.03
CA ALA A 493 28.55 25.34 14.91
C ALA A 493 29.55 25.79 13.86
N ILE A 494 29.27 25.48 12.58
CA ILE A 494 30.17 25.77 11.46
C ILE A 494 29.43 26.59 10.41
N SER A 495 29.99 27.73 10.01
CA SER A 495 29.46 28.55 8.91
C SER A 495 30.57 29.36 8.20
N PRO A 496 30.43 29.64 6.91
CA PRO A 496 31.21 30.68 6.22
C PRO A 496 30.89 32.09 6.72
N ASP A 497 29.72 32.33 7.33
CA ASP A 497 29.30 33.65 7.82
C ASP A 497 29.57 33.85 9.33
N PRO A 498 30.47 34.78 9.71
CA PRO A 498 30.70 35.19 11.10
C PRO A 498 29.49 35.85 11.77
N GLN A 499 28.53 36.41 11.03
CA GLN A 499 27.35 37.07 11.60
C GLN A 499 26.33 36.04 12.12
N GLY A 500 26.02 35.02 11.32
CA GLY A 500 25.17 33.89 11.72
C GLY A 500 25.69 33.16 12.97
N LEU A 501 27.00 32.94 13.07
CA LEU A 501 27.61 32.34 14.27
C LEU A 501 27.53 33.26 15.50
N ARG A 502 27.67 34.58 15.34
CA ARG A 502 27.44 35.55 16.43
C ARG A 502 25.98 35.59 16.87
N ALA A 503 25.03 35.49 15.94
CA ALA A 503 23.61 35.42 16.26
C ALA A 503 23.25 34.14 17.02
N LEU A 504 23.82 32.98 16.64
CA LEU A 504 23.68 31.72 17.36
C LEU A 504 24.28 31.80 18.78
N ALA A 505 25.46 32.40 18.94
CA ALA A 505 26.06 32.60 20.26
C ALA A 505 25.20 33.50 21.18
N ALA A 506 24.52 34.49 20.60
CA ALA A 506 23.57 35.33 21.34
C ALA A 506 22.32 34.54 21.77
N SER A 507 21.77 33.67 20.91
CA SER A 507 20.59 32.85 21.24
C SER A 507 20.87 31.80 22.33
N LEU A 508 22.08 31.22 22.35
CA LEU A 508 22.52 30.32 23.42
C LEU A 508 22.52 31.00 24.82
N ASN A 509 22.80 32.30 24.87
CA ASN A 509 22.79 33.08 26.11
C ASN A 509 21.38 33.58 26.51
N GLN A 510 20.38 33.43 25.64
CA GLN A 510 18.98 33.78 25.91
C GLN A 510 18.01 32.70 25.39
N PRO A 511 17.93 31.52 26.03
CA PRO A 511 17.07 30.43 25.58
C PRO A 511 15.60 30.85 25.50
N GLY A 512 14.95 30.59 24.36
CA GLY A 512 13.53 30.87 24.13
C GLY A 512 13.19 32.26 23.57
N SER A 513 14.16 33.14 23.31
CA SER A 513 13.93 34.41 22.60
C SER A 513 14.03 34.31 21.07
N GLY A 514 14.40 33.14 20.55
CA GLY A 514 14.62 32.91 19.11
C GLY A 514 13.34 33.04 18.28
N ALA A 515 13.26 34.08 17.44
CA ALA A 515 12.08 34.37 16.62
C ALA A 515 11.69 33.24 15.64
N PHE A 516 12.60 32.30 15.33
CA PHE A 516 12.27 31.10 14.56
C PHE A 516 11.15 30.27 15.21
N THR A 517 11.16 30.13 16.53
CA THR A 517 10.20 29.31 17.30
C THR A 517 8.73 29.76 17.15
N GLN A 518 8.51 30.99 16.69
CA GLN A 518 7.18 31.58 16.48
C GLN A 518 6.65 31.35 15.05
N THR A 519 7.50 30.88 14.12
CA THR A 519 7.14 30.71 12.70
C THR A 519 6.18 29.54 12.45
N ALA A 520 5.56 29.51 11.27
CA ALA A 520 4.85 28.33 10.78
C ALA A 520 5.82 27.17 10.45
N PHE A 521 7.01 27.51 9.92
CA PHE A 521 8.02 26.54 9.51
C PHE A 521 8.62 25.78 10.69
N TYR A 522 8.95 26.45 11.81
CA TYR A 522 9.34 25.76 13.05
C TYR A 522 8.28 24.75 13.51
N ARG A 523 7.00 25.14 13.49
CA ARG A 523 5.90 24.23 13.87
C ARG A 523 5.84 22.99 12.97
N ARG A 524 6.00 23.15 11.65
CA ARG A 524 6.08 22.04 10.68
C ARG A 524 7.25 21.10 11.02
N VAL A 525 8.46 21.63 11.24
CA VAL A 525 9.63 20.80 11.56
C VAL A 525 9.44 20.08 12.91
N ALA A 526 8.89 20.77 13.91
CA ALA A 526 8.56 20.18 15.21
C ALA A 526 7.44 19.11 15.13
N ASP A 527 6.53 19.19 14.16
CA ASP A 527 5.54 18.14 13.88
C ASP A 527 6.21 16.85 13.39
N GLU A 528 7.21 16.94 12.51
CA GLU A 528 7.94 15.76 12.02
C GLU A 528 8.76 15.09 13.13
N TYR A 529 9.38 15.87 14.03
CA TYR A 529 10.00 15.31 15.24
C TYR A 529 8.96 14.58 16.10
N ARG A 530 7.81 15.16 16.37
CA ARG A 530 6.75 14.48 17.14
C ARG A 530 6.22 13.21 16.46
N ALA A 531 6.34 13.10 15.14
CA ALA A 531 6.05 11.88 14.37
C ALA A 531 7.21 10.85 14.31
N GLY A 532 8.36 11.14 14.92
CA GLY A 532 9.56 10.31 14.92
C GLY A 532 10.42 10.52 13.68
N ALA A 533 11.23 11.58 13.68
CA ALA A 533 12.02 12.00 12.53
C ALA A 533 13.25 11.09 12.30
N GLY A 534 13.36 10.56 11.08
CA GLY A 534 14.58 9.94 10.55
C GLY A 534 15.54 10.97 9.97
N TRP A 535 16.06 10.73 8.76
CA TRP A 535 16.60 11.79 7.90
C TRP A 535 15.47 12.74 7.51
N LEU A 536 15.68 14.04 7.64
CA LEU A 536 14.65 15.05 7.44
C LEU A 536 15.21 16.22 6.62
N ILE A 537 14.49 16.62 5.58
CA ILE A 537 14.72 17.84 4.80
C ILE A 537 13.39 18.59 4.77
N CYS A 538 13.36 19.79 5.32
CA CYS A 538 12.21 20.68 5.30
C CYS A 538 12.61 22.00 4.63
N ALA A 539 11.73 22.58 3.82
CA ALA A 539 11.95 23.87 3.19
C ALA A 539 10.67 24.71 3.19
N ASP A 540 10.84 26.02 3.44
CA ASP A 540 9.78 27.03 3.42
C ASP A 540 9.57 27.52 1.97
N MET A 541 8.53 27.00 1.33
CA MET A 541 8.16 27.35 -0.05
C MET A 541 7.49 28.72 -0.14
N GLU A 542 6.86 29.19 0.95
CA GLU A 542 6.22 30.51 1.02
C GLU A 542 7.28 31.63 0.90
N GLN A 543 8.47 31.43 1.47
CA GLN A 543 9.60 32.35 1.33
C GLN A 543 10.46 32.11 0.06
N ILE A 544 10.53 30.87 -0.44
CA ILE A 544 11.39 30.53 -1.60
C ILE A 544 10.73 30.88 -2.94
N LEU A 545 9.46 30.53 -3.14
CA LEU A 545 8.80 30.67 -4.44
C LEU A 545 8.73 32.12 -4.96
N PRO A 546 8.36 33.14 -4.16
CA PRO A 546 8.27 34.52 -4.64
C PRO A 546 9.61 35.06 -5.17
N ASN A 547 10.73 34.65 -4.55
CA ASN A 547 12.06 35.10 -4.94
C ASN A 547 12.55 34.37 -6.21
N SER A 548 12.24 33.08 -6.36
CA SER A 548 12.62 32.29 -7.55
C SER A 548 11.95 32.74 -8.87
N VAL A 549 10.86 33.52 -8.78
CA VAL A 549 10.13 34.08 -9.94
C VAL A 549 10.63 35.49 -10.31
N ASN A 550 11.37 36.16 -9.42
CA ASN A 550 11.89 37.51 -9.64
C ASN A 550 13.31 37.55 -10.26
N GLU A 551 14.01 36.42 -10.36
CA GLU A 551 15.25 36.36 -11.16
C GLU A 551 14.94 36.66 -12.63
N GLU A 552 15.68 37.61 -13.23
CA GLU A 552 15.52 38.03 -14.63
C GLU A 552 15.98 36.94 -15.62
N ARG A 553 15.20 35.86 -15.74
CA ARG A 553 15.37 34.79 -16.74
C ARG A 553 15.02 35.28 -18.14
N HIS A 554 15.86 36.15 -18.71
CA HIS A 554 16.16 36.31 -20.15
C HIS A 554 14.98 36.51 -21.15
N GLY A 555 13.73 36.64 -20.69
CA GLY A 555 12.52 36.65 -21.53
C GLY A 555 11.60 37.87 -21.37
N GLY A 556 12.03 38.87 -20.59
CA GLY A 556 11.26 40.11 -20.36
C GLY A 556 10.01 39.94 -19.47
N ARG A 557 9.37 41.08 -19.16
CA ARG A 557 8.24 41.14 -18.20
C ARG A 557 7.06 40.24 -18.57
N GLN A 558 6.76 40.11 -19.86
CA GLN A 558 5.63 39.33 -20.35
C GLN A 558 5.80 37.83 -20.11
N ALA A 559 7.02 37.28 -20.24
CA ALA A 559 7.30 35.88 -19.92
C ALA A 559 7.20 35.59 -18.41
N ALA A 560 7.67 36.53 -17.56
CA ALA A 560 7.53 36.42 -16.11
C ALA A 560 6.05 36.47 -15.66
N GLU A 561 5.23 37.31 -16.29
CA GLU A 561 3.80 37.40 -16.01
C GLU A 561 3.03 36.16 -16.46
N ILE A 562 3.34 35.59 -17.64
CA ILE A 562 2.81 34.29 -18.08
C ILE A 562 3.21 33.18 -17.10
N HIS A 563 4.48 33.14 -16.68
CA HIS A 563 4.95 32.12 -15.72
C HIS A 563 4.26 32.25 -14.36
N LYS A 564 4.08 33.47 -13.84
CA LYS A 564 3.37 33.74 -12.59
C LYS A 564 1.89 33.33 -12.67
N ASN A 565 1.22 33.62 -13.78
CA ASN A 565 -0.17 33.21 -14.02
C ASN A 565 -0.30 31.68 -14.19
N MET A 566 0.67 31.03 -14.82
CA MET A 566 0.72 29.57 -14.89
C MET A 566 0.91 28.94 -13.51
N MET A 567 1.84 29.45 -12.70
CA MET A 567 2.12 28.95 -11.34
C MET A 567 0.90 29.09 -10.40
N SER A 568 0.11 30.16 -10.54
CA SER A 568 -1.14 30.32 -9.76
C SER A 568 -2.26 29.42 -10.27
N GLN A 569 -2.42 29.25 -11.59
CA GLN A 569 -3.37 28.30 -12.19
C GLN A 569 -3.06 26.84 -11.84
N LEU A 570 -1.78 26.48 -11.67
CA LEU A 570 -1.35 25.16 -11.24
C LEU A 570 -1.53 24.92 -9.72
N GLY A 571 -1.82 25.96 -8.95
CA GLY A 571 -1.87 25.92 -7.48
C GLY A 571 -0.50 25.89 -6.79
N ILE A 572 0.59 26.11 -7.53
CA ILE A 572 1.96 26.06 -7.00
C ILE A 572 2.27 27.29 -6.15
N SER A 573 1.70 28.45 -6.48
CA SER A 573 1.83 29.68 -5.68
C SER A 573 1.28 29.56 -4.25
N ASP A 574 0.46 28.55 -3.96
CA ASP A 574 -0.10 28.30 -2.63
C ASP A 574 0.77 27.35 -1.78
N MET A 575 1.88 26.81 -2.31
CA MET A 575 2.76 25.91 -1.56
C MET A 575 3.45 26.63 -0.40
N GLN A 576 3.35 26.03 0.79
CA GLN A 576 3.89 26.59 2.02
C GLN A 576 5.15 25.86 2.50
N HIS A 577 5.12 24.54 2.56
CA HIS A 577 6.26 23.74 3.01
C HIS A 577 6.48 22.53 2.11
N LEU A 578 7.74 22.22 1.81
CA LEU A 578 8.19 20.95 1.28
C LEU A 578 8.88 20.17 2.41
N VAL A 579 8.52 18.91 2.59
CA VAL A 579 9.19 17.98 3.50
C VAL A 579 9.57 16.72 2.75
N VAL A 580 10.78 16.23 2.98
CA VAL A 580 11.26 14.91 2.54
C VAL A 580 11.86 14.21 3.75
N GLU A 581 11.36 13.01 4.05
CA GLU A 581 11.77 12.19 5.18
C GLU A 581 12.20 10.80 4.69
N ARG A 582 13.25 10.24 5.31
CA ARG A 582 13.59 8.81 5.23
C ARG A 582 13.82 8.27 6.64
N LYS A 583 13.04 7.27 7.04
CA LYS A 583 13.18 6.58 8.33
C LYS A 583 13.14 5.07 8.18
N GLU A 584 13.55 4.37 9.24
CA GLU A 584 13.45 2.92 9.31
C GLU A 584 12.53 2.53 10.47
N VAL A 585 11.46 1.80 10.16
CA VAL A 585 10.44 1.38 11.12
C VAL A 585 10.19 -0.11 10.93
N GLY A 586 10.40 -0.89 11.98
CA GLY A 586 10.21 -2.35 11.95
C GLY A 586 11.08 -3.08 10.91
N GLY A 587 12.30 -2.59 10.64
CA GLY A 587 13.20 -3.18 9.64
C GLY A 587 12.83 -2.89 8.19
N LYS A 588 11.93 -1.93 7.94
CA LYS A 588 11.60 -1.43 6.60
C LYS A 588 12.02 0.03 6.47
N THR A 589 12.71 0.37 5.38
CA THR A 589 12.91 1.78 5.00
C THR A 589 11.61 2.35 4.44
N GLU A 590 11.12 3.38 5.11
CA GLU A 590 10.03 4.26 4.66
C GLU A 590 10.65 5.54 4.09
N ASN A 591 10.24 5.90 2.87
CA ASN A 591 10.59 7.18 2.27
C ASN A 591 9.31 7.96 2.00
N ARG A 592 9.27 9.23 2.42
CA ARG A 592 8.09 10.10 2.40
C ARG A 592 8.46 11.48 1.88
N ALA A 593 7.62 12.05 1.02
CA ALA A 593 7.75 13.41 0.52
C ALA A 593 6.37 14.07 0.58
N MET A 594 6.29 15.29 1.10
CA MET A 594 5.02 15.98 1.34
C MET A 594 5.14 17.45 1.00
N VAL A 595 4.13 17.99 0.31
CA VAL A 595 3.96 19.42 0.06
C VAL A 595 2.68 19.87 0.74
N THR A 596 2.77 20.88 1.60
CA THR A 596 1.61 21.54 2.23
C THR A 596 1.28 22.86 1.51
N PHE A 597 0.02 23.28 1.58
CA PHE A 597 -0.50 24.48 0.95
C PHE A 597 -1.11 25.41 2.02
N SER A 598 -0.99 26.72 1.83
CA SER A 598 -1.52 27.75 2.74
C SER A 598 -3.06 27.82 2.76
N GLN A 599 -3.70 27.26 1.73
CA GLN A 599 -5.15 27.15 1.58
C GLN A 599 -5.53 25.80 0.95
N GLN A 600 -6.84 25.52 0.85
CA GLN A 600 -7.30 24.30 0.16
C GLN A 600 -6.76 24.26 -1.28
N ARG A 601 -6.15 23.14 -1.68
CA ARG A 601 -5.55 22.94 -3.01
C ARG A 601 -6.50 23.39 -4.13
N ARG A 602 -5.97 24.15 -5.09
CA ARG A 602 -6.65 24.59 -6.32
C ARG A 602 -5.90 24.14 -7.57
N GLY A 603 -6.54 24.23 -8.73
CA GLY A 603 -5.91 23.90 -10.02
C GLY A 603 -5.46 22.44 -10.09
N MET A 604 -4.39 22.20 -10.88
CA MET A 604 -3.76 20.88 -11.03
C MET A 604 -3.37 20.24 -9.69
N ALA A 605 -2.89 21.03 -8.72
CA ALA A 605 -2.60 20.52 -7.39
C ALA A 605 -3.83 19.87 -6.72
N SER A 606 -5.07 20.27 -7.07
CA SER A 606 -6.32 19.78 -6.49
C SER A 606 -6.94 18.54 -7.16
N TRP A 607 -6.48 18.15 -8.34
CA TRP A 607 -7.08 17.08 -9.14
C TRP A 607 -7.06 15.73 -8.44
N LEU A 608 -6.00 15.43 -7.70
CA LEU A 608 -5.88 14.24 -6.87
C LEU A 608 -6.87 14.33 -5.69
N ALA A 609 -7.80 13.39 -5.60
CA ALA A 609 -8.81 13.36 -4.54
C ALA A 609 -8.21 13.07 -3.16
N ALA A 610 -9.01 13.26 -2.10
CA ALA A 610 -8.73 12.67 -0.79
C ALA A 610 -8.65 11.14 -0.88
N PRO A 611 -7.94 10.45 0.03
CA PRO A 611 -7.82 9.00 -0.01
C PRO A 611 -9.19 8.33 0.02
N ALA A 612 -9.46 7.48 -0.97
CA ALA A 612 -10.77 6.89 -1.19
C ALA A 612 -10.65 5.44 -1.72
N PRO A 613 -11.73 4.63 -1.64
CA PRO A 613 -11.73 3.29 -2.21
C PRO A 613 -11.37 3.27 -3.69
N MET A 614 -10.64 2.25 -4.12
CA MET A 614 -10.23 2.03 -5.51
C MET A 614 -10.74 0.67 -6.00
N GLY A 615 -12.05 0.55 -6.25
CA GLY A 615 -12.65 -0.70 -6.76
C GLY A 615 -12.22 -1.06 -8.19
N ALA A 616 -11.60 -0.12 -8.91
CA ALA A 616 -10.94 -0.40 -10.19
C ALA A 616 -9.75 -1.38 -10.05
N LEU A 617 -9.10 -1.45 -8.88
CA LEU A 617 -7.99 -2.38 -8.63
C LEU A 617 -8.43 -3.85 -8.52
N ASP A 618 -9.71 -4.11 -8.25
CA ASP A 618 -10.21 -5.49 -8.14
C ASP A 618 -10.26 -6.24 -9.49
N PHE A 619 -10.02 -5.56 -10.62
CA PHE A 619 -9.86 -6.20 -11.94
C PHE A 619 -8.40 -6.60 -12.26
N VAL A 620 -7.45 -6.25 -11.39
CA VAL A 620 -6.01 -6.43 -11.57
C VAL A 620 -5.55 -7.66 -10.79
N SER A 621 -4.81 -8.57 -11.44
CA SER A 621 -4.36 -9.81 -10.80
C SER A 621 -3.17 -9.59 -9.86
N PRO A 622 -2.93 -10.50 -8.89
CA PRO A 622 -1.67 -10.55 -8.13
C PRO A 622 -0.41 -10.70 -9.00
N GLY A 623 -0.55 -11.20 -10.22
CA GLY A 623 0.54 -11.43 -11.18
C GLY A 623 0.93 -10.19 -12.00
N ALA A 624 0.25 -9.06 -11.83
CA ALA A 624 0.53 -7.85 -12.60
C ALA A 624 2.00 -7.37 -12.46
N THR A 625 2.55 -6.84 -13.55
CA THR A 625 3.93 -6.34 -13.66
C THR A 625 4.02 -4.84 -13.33
N LEU A 626 3.04 -4.08 -13.79
CA LEU A 626 2.93 -2.63 -13.60
C LEU A 626 1.47 -2.30 -13.36
N VAL A 627 1.18 -1.48 -12.36
CA VAL A 627 -0.17 -1.00 -12.07
C VAL A 627 -0.11 0.46 -11.65
N LEU A 628 -0.88 1.31 -12.33
CA LEU A 628 -1.09 2.71 -11.98
C LEU A 628 -2.58 2.88 -11.69
N ALA A 629 -2.94 3.35 -10.49
CA ALA A 629 -4.32 3.69 -10.18
C ALA A 629 -4.40 5.00 -9.41
N PHE A 630 -5.46 5.77 -9.62
CA PHE A 630 -5.66 7.06 -8.98
C PHE A 630 -7.13 7.43 -8.89
N VAL A 631 -7.44 8.29 -7.93
CA VAL A 631 -8.76 8.87 -7.71
C VAL A 631 -8.73 10.35 -8.06
N VAL A 632 -9.46 10.73 -9.12
CA VAL A 632 -9.64 12.12 -9.55
C VAL A 632 -10.82 12.72 -8.79
N LYS A 633 -10.61 13.90 -8.20
CA LYS A 633 -11.61 14.62 -7.39
C LYS A 633 -12.90 14.85 -8.19
N GLN A 634 -12.76 15.41 -9.40
CA GLN A 634 -13.83 15.64 -10.36
C GLN A 634 -13.26 15.58 -11.80
N PRO A 635 -13.47 14.50 -12.58
CA PRO A 635 -12.85 14.33 -13.91
C PRO A 635 -13.17 15.45 -14.89
N ARG A 636 -14.43 15.89 -14.97
CA ARG A 636 -14.85 17.02 -15.82
C ARG A 636 -14.11 18.31 -15.47
N ALA A 637 -14.12 18.70 -14.19
CA ALA A 637 -13.48 19.93 -13.74
C ALA A 637 -11.96 19.89 -13.93
N ALA A 638 -11.32 18.74 -13.69
CA ALA A 638 -9.90 18.57 -13.98
C ALA A 638 -9.58 18.72 -15.48
N LEU A 639 -10.42 18.19 -16.37
CA LEU A 639 -10.24 18.35 -17.81
C LEU A 639 -10.54 19.79 -18.29
N GLU A 640 -11.52 20.45 -17.69
CA GLU A 640 -11.84 21.86 -17.94
C GLU A 640 -10.71 22.81 -17.48
N GLU A 641 -10.10 22.53 -16.31
CA GLU A 641 -8.90 23.21 -15.83
C GLU A 641 -7.69 22.96 -16.74
N LEU A 642 -7.49 21.72 -17.21
CA LEU A 642 -6.44 21.39 -18.19
C LEU A 642 -6.62 22.20 -19.48
N PHE A 643 -7.83 22.23 -20.02
CA PHE A 643 -8.15 23.03 -21.20
C PHE A 643 -7.94 24.52 -20.94
N SER A 644 -8.24 25.01 -19.74
CA SER A 644 -7.93 26.40 -19.34
C SER A 644 -6.42 26.69 -19.34
N ALA A 645 -5.61 25.79 -18.78
CA ALA A 645 -4.16 25.92 -18.77
C ALA A 645 -3.56 25.86 -20.19
N ILE A 646 -4.08 24.99 -21.07
CA ILE A 646 -3.64 24.94 -22.47
C ILE A 646 -4.04 26.23 -23.22
N ARG A 647 -5.27 26.75 -23.03
CA ARG A 647 -5.72 28.04 -23.61
C ARG A 647 -4.86 29.23 -23.19
N ALA A 648 -4.20 29.17 -22.02
CA ALA A 648 -3.28 30.21 -21.57
C ALA A 648 -1.94 30.22 -22.34
N VAL A 649 -1.61 29.15 -23.07
CA VAL A 649 -0.36 28.98 -23.82
C VAL A 649 -0.59 28.86 -25.35
N ASP A 650 -1.69 28.25 -25.78
CA ASP A 650 -2.14 28.17 -27.18
C ASP A 650 -3.48 28.88 -27.38
N ALA A 651 -3.44 30.06 -27.98
CA ALA A 651 -4.63 30.86 -28.32
C ALA A 651 -5.56 30.17 -29.35
N ASN A 652 -5.06 29.22 -30.15
CA ASN A 652 -5.87 28.49 -31.13
C ASN A 652 -6.59 27.27 -30.53
N PHE A 653 -6.25 26.87 -29.29
CA PHE A 653 -6.79 25.66 -28.68
C PHE A 653 -8.32 25.63 -28.67
N SER A 654 -8.96 26.74 -28.27
CA SER A 654 -10.43 26.86 -28.26
C SER A 654 -11.06 26.60 -29.63
N THR A 655 -10.45 27.13 -30.69
CA THR A 655 -10.90 26.96 -32.08
C THR A 655 -10.70 25.52 -32.55
N ASN A 656 -9.55 24.92 -32.21
CA ASN A 656 -9.22 23.54 -32.54
C ASN A 656 -10.13 22.54 -31.79
N GLN A 657 -10.43 22.80 -30.51
CA GLN A 657 -11.38 22.02 -29.71
C GLN A 657 -12.79 22.11 -30.32
N ALA A 658 -13.30 23.32 -30.54
CA ALA A 658 -14.65 23.51 -31.11
C ALA A 658 -14.78 22.87 -32.50
N LYS A 659 -13.72 22.95 -33.32
CA LYS A 659 -13.65 22.23 -34.60
C LYS A 659 -13.72 20.72 -34.40
N LEU A 660 -12.88 20.14 -33.54
CA LEU A 660 -12.85 18.70 -33.26
C LEU A 660 -14.21 18.19 -32.72
N GLU A 661 -14.82 18.92 -31.79
CA GLU A 661 -16.14 18.59 -31.24
C GLU A 661 -17.24 18.68 -32.31
N SER A 662 -17.12 19.62 -33.26
CA SER A 662 -18.04 19.72 -34.41
C SER A 662 -17.85 18.60 -35.45
N GLU A 663 -16.62 18.15 -35.70
CA GLU A 663 -16.29 17.06 -36.62
C GLU A 663 -16.68 15.69 -36.06
N LEU A 664 -16.48 15.47 -34.75
CA LEU A 664 -16.86 14.23 -34.06
C LEU A 664 -18.33 14.22 -33.60
N GLY A 665 -19.00 15.38 -33.53
CA GLY A 665 -20.38 15.52 -33.06
C GLY A 665 -20.59 15.17 -31.58
N VAL A 666 -19.57 15.33 -30.75
CA VAL A 666 -19.58 15.02 -29.30
C VAL A 666 -18.84 16.10 -28.50
N SER A 667 -19.33 16.45 -27.31
CA SER A 667 -18.62 17.33 -26.38
C SER A 667 -17.63 16.53 -25.55
N VAL A 668 -16.37 16.95 -25.48
CA VAL A 668 -15.36 16.23 -24.68
C VAL A 668 -15.66 16.36 -23.18
N LEU A 669 -16.18 17.50 -22.73
CA LEU A 669 -16.51 17.73 -21.32
C LEU A 669 -17.85 17.08 -20.91
N ASP A 670 -18.85 17.07 -21.80
CA ASP A 670 -20.20 16.58 -21.46
C ASP A 670 -20.39 15.10 -21.80
N ASP A 671 -19.91 14.62 -22.95
CA ASP A 671 -20.20 13.27 -23.45
C ASP A 671 -19.09 12.25 -23.18
N LEU A 672 -17.86 12.71 -22.90
CA LEU A 672 -16.74 11.85 -22.49
C LEU A 672 -16.40 12.01 -21.00
N ALA A 673 -16.22 13.23 -20.48
CA ALA A 673 -15.73 13.42 -19.10
C ALA A 673 -16.81 13.39 -18.02
N ALA A 674 -18.01 13.92 -18.28
CA ALA A 674 -19.10 13.95 -17.27
C ALA A 674 -19.65 12.56 -16.88
N PRO A 675 -19.75 11.55 -17.76
CA PRO A 675 -20.18 10.19 -17.41
C PRO A 675 -19.22 9.44 -16.48
N LEU A 676 -17.98 9.91 -16.35
CA LEU A 676 -16.93 9.22 -15.59
C LEU A 676 -17.08 9.44 -14.09
N GLY A 677 -16.89 8.36 -13.34
CA GLY A 677 -16.66 8.37 -11.91
C GLY A 677 -15.23 8.79 -11.57
N SER A 678 -14.84 8.64 -10.31
CA SER A 678 -13.57 9.20 -9.83
C SER A 678 -12.37 8.27 -10.00
N GLU A 679 -12.57 6.97 -10.20
CA GLU A 679 -11.49 5.97 -10.10
C GLU A 679 -10.99 5.49 -11.47
N VAL A 680 -9.67 5.42 -11.61
CA VAL A 680 -8.99 4.86 -12.78
C VAL A 680 -7.93 3.86 -12.32
N ALA A 681 -7.82 2.72 -13.01
CA ALA A 681 -6.70 1.80 -12.91
C ALA A 681 -6.23 1.35 -14.31
N PHE A 682 -4.93 1.35 -14.54
CA PHE A 682 -4.26 0.77 -15.70
C PHE A 682 -3.25 -0.28 -15.21
N ALA A 683 -3.17 -1.42 -15.88
CA ALA A 683 -2.24 -2.49 -15.52
C ALA A 683 -1.63 -3.17 -16.74
N ILE A 684 -0.38 -3.64 -16.61
CA ILE A 684 0.23 -4.66 -17.47
C ILE A 684 0.17 -5.97 -16.71
N ASP A 685 -0.68 -6.90 -17.17
CA ASP A 685 -1.13 -8.08 -16.44
C ASP A 685 -1.04 -9.32 -17.35
N GLY A 686 0.19 -9.73 -17.64
CA GLY A 686 0.53 -10.83 -18.54
C GLY A 686 1.84 -10.57 -19.31
N PRO A 687 2.07 -11.25 -20.45
CA PRO A 687 3.21 -10.98 -21.32
C PRO A 687 3.35 -9.50 -21.71
N VAL A 688 4.59 -9.02 -21.77
CA VAL A 688 4.93 -7.64 -22.18
C VAL A 688 4.96 -7.48 -23.71
N LEU A 689 5.15 -8.58 -24.46
CA LEU A 689 5.16 -8.58 -25.92
C LEU A 689 4.30 -9.74 -26.46
N PRO A 690 3.19 -9.45 -27.18
CA PRO A 690 2.50 -8.16 -27.21
C PRO A 690 1.99 -7.77 -25.80
N PRO A 691 1.88 -6.46 -25.49
CA PRO A 691 1.55 -6.02 -24.13
C PRO A 691 0.13 -6.42 -23.72
N SER A 692 0.06 -7.24 -22.66
CA SER A 692 -1.18 -7.67 -22.01
C SER A 692 -1.68 -6.58 -21.07
N TRP A 693 -2.20 -5.48 -21.62
CA TRP A 693 -2.71 -4.37 -20.84
C TRP A 693 -4.20 -4.54 -20.48
N LYS A 694 -4.55 -4.05 -19.29
CA LYS A 694 -5.91 -3.89 -18.76
C LYS A 694 -6.12 -2.42 -18.36
N PHE A 695 -7.34 -1.95 -18.47
CA PHE A 695 -7.78 -0.63 -18.03
C PHE A 695 -9.17 -0.76 -17.41
N ALA A 696 -9.39 -0.11 -16.26
CA ALA A 696 -10.69 -0.03 -15.61
C ALA A 696 -10.94 1.41 -15.15
N ILE A 697 -12.10 1.96 -15.51
CA ILE A 697 -12.52 3.29 -15.10
C ILE A 697 -13.94 3.24 -14.53
N GLU A 698 -14.19 3.94 -13.43
CA GLU A 698 -15.55 4.06 -12.89
C GLU A 698 -16.42 4.89 -13.84
N VAL A 699 -17.66 4.47 -14.06
CA VAL A 699 -18.61 5.14 -14.95
C VAL A 699 -19.98 5.20 -14.30
N TYR A 700 -20.52 6.42 -14.14
CA TYR A 700 -21.86 6.65 -13.58
C TYR A 700 -22.95 6.51 -14.65
N ASP A 701 -22.67 6.85 -15.91
CA ASP A 701 -23.57 6.66 -17.05
C ASP A 701 -22.88 5.88 -18.19
N SER A 702 -22.92 4.56 -18.09
CA SER A 702 -22.35 3.65 -19.10
C SER A 702 -23.09 3.68 -20.44
N ALA A 703 -24.39 3.98 -20.43
CA ALA A 703 -25.21 4.04 -21.64
C ALA A 703 -24.85 5.26 -22.49
N ARG A 704 -24.68 6.44 -21.86
CA ARG A 704 -24.18 7.64 -22.55
C ARG A 704 -22.78 7.43 -23.07
N LEU A 705 -21.86 6.92 -22.24
CA LEU A 705 -20.46 6.70 -22.67
C LEU A 705 -20.36 5.73 -23.86
N GLN A 706 -21.13 4.64 -23.85
CA GLN A 706 -21.19 3.69 -24.98
C GLN A 706 -21.71 4.37 -26.27
N LYS A 707 -22.77 5.17 -26.16
CA LYS A 707 -23.31 5.93 -27.30
C LYS A 707 -22.30 6.96 -27.82
N THR A 708 -21.50 7.58 -26.95
CA THR A 708 -20.40 8.47 -27.35
C THR A 708 -19.33 7.71 -28.15
N ILE A 709 -18.95 6.50 -27.71
CA ILE A 709 -17.98 5.64 -28.43
C ILE A 709 -18.51 5.26 -29.83
N GLU A 710 -19.77 4.84 -29.94
CA GLU A 710 -20.44 4.54 -31.22
C GLU A 710 -20.46 5.77 -32.16
N THR A 711 -20.73 6.95 -31.60
CA THR A 711 -20.73 8.21 -32.36
C THR A 711 -19.34 8.55 -32.86
N ILE A 712 -18.30 8.45 -32.02
CA ILE A 712 -16.90 8.69 -32.41
C ILE A 712 -16.45 7.72 -33.51
N VAL A 713 -16.71 6.42 -33.37
CA VAL A 713 -16.31 5.41 -34.37
C VAL A 713 -17.02 5.65 -35.71
N SER A 714 -18.33 5.93 -35.70
CA SER A 714 -19.09 6.20 -36.93
C SER A 714 -18.62 7.49 -37.62
N ARG A 715 -18.42 8.58 -36.88
CA ARG A 715 -17.93 9.86 -37.44
C ARG A 715 -16.49 9.80 -37.94
N ALA A 716 -15.59 9.13 -37.22
CA ALA A 716 -14.21 8.97 -37.67
C ALA A 716 -14.11 8.20 -39.00
N ASN A 717 -14.97 7.20 -39.22
CA ASN A 717 -15.07 6.52 -40.51
C ASN A 717 -15.75 7.40 -41.58
N GLN A 718 -16.77 8.18 -41.23
CA GLN A 718 -17.46 9.09 -42.16
C GLN A 718 -16.51 10.18 -42.69
N VAL A 719 -15.85 10.94 -41.82
CA VAL A 719 -14.93 12.04 -42.18
C VAL A 719 -13.85 11.57 -43.15
N ALA A 720 -13.34 10.35 -42.95
CA ALA A 720 -12.34 9.78 -43.83
C ALA A 720 -12.88 9.16 -45.13
N SER A 721 -14.18 8.90 -45.22
CA SER A 721 -14.84 8.59 -46.50
C SER A 721 -15.13 9.84 -47.33
N GLU A 722 -15.30 10.99 -46.66
CA GLU A 722 -15.60 12.29 -47.28
C GLU A 722 -14.34 13.04 -47.72
N ASN A 723 -13.17 12.77 -47.12
CA ASN A 723 -11.91 13.43 -47.45
C ASN A 723 -10.87 12.44 -48.02
N PRO A 724 -10.63 12.41 -49.34
CA PRO A 724 -9.68 11.49 -49.98
C PRO A 724 -8.22 11.61 -49.49
N ASN A 725 -7.85 12.75 -48.90
CA ASN A 725 -6.52 12.99 -48.35
C ASN A 725 -6.39 12.51 -46.89
N VAL A 726 -7.49 12.16 -46.22
CA VAL A 726 -7.49 11.57 -44.88
C VAL A 726 -7.64 10.05 -45.04
N PRO A 727 -6.56 9.27 -44.86
CA PRO A 727 -6.63 7.86 -45.12
C PRO A 727 -7.52 7.20 -44.03
N PRO A 728 -8.54 6.36 -44.37
CA PRO A 728 -9.58 5.92 -43.43
C PRO A 728 -9.10 5.14 -42.20
N PRO A 729 -9.50 5.53 -40.97
CA PRO A 729 -8.98 4.93 -39.74
C PRO A 729 -9.40 3.45 -39.60
N GLY A 730 -10.44 3.05 -40.34
CA GLY A 730 -10.83 1.64 -40.51
C GLY A 730 -11.31 1.02 -39.21
N LEU A 731 -11.98 1.82 -38.37
CA LEU A 731 -12.41 1.39 -37.05
C LEU A 731 -13.69 0.57 -37.16
N GLN A 732 -13.62 -0.69 -36.75
CA GLN A 732 -14.77 -1.58 -36.70
C GLN A 732 -15.15 -1.78 -35.23
N LEU A 733 -16.28 -1.22 -34.81
CA LEU A 733 -16.93 -1.57 -33.55
C LEU A 733 -17.85 -2.76 -33.80
N SER A 734 -17.64 -3.83 -33.04
CA SER A 734 -18.50 -5.02 -33.02
C SER A 734 -18.96 -5.30 -31.60
N GLN A 735 -20.12 -5.93 -31.45
CA GLN A 735 -20.68 -6.33 -30.16
C GLN A 735 -21.03 -7.82 -30.16
N GLN A 736 -20.82 -8.47 -29.01
CA GLN A 736 -21.16 -9.86 -28.77
C GLN A 736 -21.80 -9.97 -27.39
N GLN A 737 -23.02 -10.51 -27.34
CA GLN A 737 -23.70 -10.79 -26.08
C GLN A 737 -23.37 -12.20 -25.60
N VAL A 738 -22.98 -12.34 -24.32
CA VAL A 738 -22.70 -13.62 -23.67
C VAL A 738 -23.45 -13.65 -22.34
N GLY A 739 -24.54 -14.42 -22.29
CA GLY A 739 -25.49 -14.39 -21.18
C GLY A 739 -26.12 -12.99 -21.05
N ALA A 740 -26.10 -12.43 -19.84
CA ALA A 740 -26.62 -11.10 -19.55
C ALA A 740 -25.65 -9.95 -19.88
N ARG A 741 -24.40 -10.23 -20.29
CA ARG A 741 -23.34 -9.22 -20.47
C ARG A 741 -23.00 -9.00 -21.95
N THR A 742 -22.86 -7.74 -22.33
CA THR A 742 -22.41 -7.34 -23.68
C THR A 742 -20.92 -7.04 -23.67
N TYR A 743 -20.20 -7.67 -24.59
CA TYR A 743 -18.79 -7.44 -24.87
C TYR A 743 -18.67 -6.66 -26.18
N TYR A 744 -17.83 -5.64 -26.19
CA TYR A 744 -17.56 -4.79 -27.34
C TYR A 744 -16.12 -4.98 -27.78
N VAL A 745 -15.87 -4.89 -29.08
CA VAL A 745 -14.53 -4.95 -29.67
C VAL A 745 -14.38 -3.85 -30.69
N VAL A 746 -13.41 -2.94 -30.47
CA VAL A 746 -12.94 -1.99 -31.48
C VAL A 746 -11.67 -2.56 -32.11
N ARG A 747 -11.70 -2.74 -33.43
CA ARG A 747 -10.55 -3.11 -34.26
C ARG A 747 -10.18 -1.96 -35.17
N SER A 748 -8.89 -1.76 -35.46
CA SER A 748 -8.46 -0.95 -36.60
C SER A 748 -8.02 -1.85 -37.74
N SER A 749 -8.45 -1.59 -38.97
CA SER A 749 -7.94 -2.32 -40.15
C SER A 749 -6.49 -1.98 -40.54
N ARG A 750 -5.83 -1.11 -39.77
CA ARG A 750 -4.47 -0.58 -40.04
C ARG A 750 -3.39 -1.07 -39.10
N SER A 751 -3.78 -1.65 -37.98
CA SER A 751 -2.87 -2.10 -36.94
C SER A 751 -3.43 -3.35 -36.30
N THR A 752 -2.58 -4.12 -35.63
CA THR A 752 -3.00 -5.27 -34.81
C THR A 752 -3.64 -4.84 -33.49
N LEU A 753 -4.09 -3.58 -33.37
CA LEU A 753 -4.71 -3.05 -32.16
C LEU A 753 -6.18 -3.46 -32.11
N GLU A 754 -6.47 -4.41 -31.23
CA GLU A 754 -7.83 -4.74 -30.80
C GLU A 754 -8.04 -4.27 -29.36
N VAL A 755 -9.17 -3.60 -29.11
CA VAL A 755 -9.61 -3.18 -27.78
C VAL A 755 -10.89 -3.92 -27.46
N HIS A 756 -10.84 -4.86 -26.52
CA HIS A 756 -12.02 -5.53 -25.99
C HIS A 756 -12.47 -4.82 -24.73
N TYR A 757 -13.75 -4.50 -24.59
CA TYR A 757 -14.27 -3.88 -23.37
C TYR A 757 -15.69 -4.33 -23.02
N SER A 758 -16.06 -4.16 -21.75
CA SER A 758 -17.42 -4.41 -21.24
C SER A 758 -17.71 -3.53 -20.03
N SER A 759 -18.99 -3.26 -19.76
CA SER A 759 -19.45 -2.60 -18.54
C SER A 759 -19.72 -3.64 -17.47
N VAL A 760 -19.12 -3.49 -16.29
CA VAL A 760 -19.24 -4.43 -15.15
C VAL A 760 -19.21 -3.63 -13.84
N ASP A 761 -20.17 -3.84 -12.95
CA ASP A 761 -20.21 -3.19 -11.62
C ASP A 761 -20.09 -1.65 -11.64
N GLY A 762 -20.60 -0.96 -12.67
CA GLY A 762 -20.41 0.49 -12.82
C GLY A 762 -18.96 0.89 -13.15
N TYR A 763 -18.20 -0.01 -13.79
CA TYR A 763 -16.90 0.26 -14.42
C TYR A 763 -16.96 -0.08 -15.91
N LEU A 764 -16.27 0.69 -16.74
CA LEU A 764 -15.86 0.24 -18.06
C LEU A 764 -14.50 -0.44 -17.91
N VAL A 765 -14.44 -1.73 -18.25
CA VAL A 765 -13.21 -2.53 -18.21
C VAL A 765 -12.80 -2.85 -19.63
N ALA A 766 -11.59 -2.49 -20.01
CA ALA A 766 -11.00 -2.72 -21.31
C ALA A 766 -9.69 -3.53 -21.20
N ALA A 767 -9.37 -4.33 -22.22
CA ALA A 767 -8.13 -5.11 -22.29
C ALA A 767 -7.70 -5.37 -23.74
N SER A 768 -6.44 -5.73 -23.93
CA SER A 768 -5.86 -6.07 -25.24
C SER A 768 -6.35 -7.39 -25.85
N SER A 769 -7.09 -8.21 -25.11
CA SER A 769 -7.72 -9.43 -25.63
C SER A 769 -8.98 -9.81 -24.85
N SER A 770 -9.91 -10.50 -25.53
CA SER A 770 -11.13 -11.04 -24.91
C SER A 770 -10.82 -11.96 -23.72
N ALA A 771 -9.81 -12.82 -23.84
CA ALA A 771 -9.38 -13.72 -22.76
C ALA A 771 -8.88 -12.96 -21.51
N LEU A 772 -8.17 -11.84 -21.71
CA LEU A 772 -7.66 -11.01 -20.62
C LEU A 772 -8.78 -10.22 -19.92
N LEU A 773 -9.77 -9.74 -20.70
CA LEU A 773 -10.98 -9.10 -20.18
C LEU A 773 -11.82 -10.06 -19.35
N THR A 774 -12.14 -11.24 -19.89
CA THR A 774 -12.91 -12.27 -19.17
C THR A 774 -12.22 -12.67 -17.88
N ARG A 775 -10.91 -12.95 -17.92
CA ARG A 775 -10.10 -13.24 -16.72
C ARG A 775 -10.16 -12.12 -15.68
N ALA A 776 -10.11 -10.85 -16.09
CA ALA A 776 -10.19 -9.72 -15.15
C ALA A 776 -11.53 -9.70 -14.38
N ILE A 777 -12.63 -10.05 -15.07
CA ILE A 777 -13.97 -10.09 -14.47
C ILE A 777 -14.12 -11.31 -13.56
N ASP A 778 -13.62 -12.48 -13.99
CA ASP A 778 -13.66 -13.71 -13.19
C ASP A 778 -12.81 -13.59 -11.92
N GLN A 779 -11.62 -12.97 -12.01
CA GLN A 779 -10.73 -12.73 -10.88
C GLN A 779 -11.36 -11.81 -9.82
N ARG A 780 -12.06 -10.75 -10.26
CA ARG A 780 -12.86 -9.89 -9.37
C ARG A 780 -13.93 -10.70 -8.63
N GLY A 781 -14.66 -11.56 -9.35
CA GLY A 781 -15.69 -12.43 -8.79
C GLY A 781 -15.16 -13.47 -7.80
N ALA A 782 -13.98 -14.04 -8.08
CA ALA A 782 -13.30 -15.00 -7.21
C ALA A 782 -12.58 -14.34 -6.01
N GLY A 783 -12.30 -13.04 -6.09
CA GLY A 783 -11.49 -12.33 -5.09
C GLY A 783 -9.97 -12.56 -5.24
N ASP A 784 -9.51 -12.99 -6.41
CA ASP A 784 -8.09 -13.15 -6.77
C ASP A 784 -7.53 -11.82 -7.31
N THR A 785 -7.33 -10.85 -6.42
CA THR A 785 -7.00 -9.46 -6.80
C THR A 785 -5.70 -8.97 -6.18
N LEU A 786 -5.03 -8.02 -6.84
CA LEU A 786 -3.76 -7.43 -6.40
C LEU A 786 -3.79 -6.98 -4.94
N THR A 787 -4.81 -6.21 -4.56
CA THR A 787 -4.98 -5.61 -3.22
C THR A 787 -5.12 -6.65 -2.11
N ARG A 788 -5.58 -7.86 -2.45
CA ARG A 788 -5.74 -8.98 -1.51
C ARG A 788 -4.49 -9.84 -1.38
N SER A 789 -3.54 -9.72 -2.31
CA SER A 789 -2.31 -10.52 -2.32
C SER A 789 -1.37 -10.15 -1.16
N GLU A 790 -0.76 -11.16 -0.53
CA GLU A 790 0.25 -10.94 0.53
C GLU A 790 1.47 -10.15 0.03
N ARG A 791 1.81 -10.28 -1.26
CA ARG A 791 2.88 -9.50 -1.92
C ARG A 791 2.56 -8.00 -1.90
N PHE A 792 1.31 -7.61 -2.12
CA PHE A 792 0.90 -6.21 -2.03
C PHE A 792 0.86 -5.73 -0.57
N LYS A 793 0.29 -6.52 0.35
CA LYS A 793 0.21 -6.17 1.78
C LYS A 793 1.58 -5.95 2.43
N THR A 794 2.58 -6.75 2.06
CA THR A 794 3.95 -6.57 2.60
C THR A 794 4.61 -5.25 2.19
N LEU A 795 4.11 -4.57 1.16
CA LEU A 795 4.57 -3.25 0.68
C LEU A 795 3.76 -2.06 1.25
N LEU A 796 2.82 -2.32 2.15
CA LEU A 796 2.12 -1.27 2.87
C LEU A 796 3.02 -0.72 3.98
N ALA A 797 3.16 0.61 4.05
CA ALA A 797 3.77 1.29 5.19
C ALA A 797 2.75 1.46 6.32
N PRO A 798 3.20 1.50 7.59
CA PRO A 798 2.34 1.76 8.73
C PRO A 798 1.90 3.22 8.76
N ASP A 799 0.64 3.52 8.42
CA ASP A 799 0.06 4.87 8.52
C ASP A 799 -1.44 4.84 8.90
N GLY A 800 -2.05 6.02 9.09
CA GLY A 800 -3.45 6.13 9.51
C GLY A 800 -4.49 5.91 8.41
N TYR A 801 -4.11 5.82 7.14
CA TYR A 801 -5.04 5.75 6.00
C TYR A 801 -5.41 4.31 5.66
N SER A 802 -6.71 4.04 5.57
CA SER A 802 -7.25 2.79 5.03
C SER A 802 -7.25 2.73 3.50
N ASN A 803 -7.12 3.89 2.84
CA ASN A 803 -7.25 4.09 1.41
C ASN A 803 -6.08 4.87 0.83
N PHE A 804 -5.97 4.93 -0.49
CA PHE A 804 -5.00 5.75 -1.23
C PHE A 804 -5.69 6.83 -2.06
N SER A 805 -4.96 7.85 -2.50
CA SER A 805 -5.40 8.74 -3.58
C SER A 805 -4.78 8.34 -4.93
N ALA A 806 -3.54 7.84 -4.93
CA ALA A 806 -2.93 7.17 -6.07
C ALA A 806 -1.98 6.06 -5.61
N ILE A 807 -1.77 5.05 -6.47
CA ILE A 807 -0.73 4.04 -6.32
C ILE A 807 -0.01 3.78 -7.66
N LEU A 808 1.27 3.45 -7.55
CA LEU A 808 2.11 2.89 -8.60
C LEU A 808 2.78 1.63 -8.03
N TYR A 809 2.32 0.46 -8.44
CA TYR A 809 2.90 -0.84 -8.10
C TYR A 809 3.74 -1.35 -9.27
N GLN A 810 4.92 -1.87 -8.96
CA GLN A 810 5.84 -2.44 -9.94
C GLN A 810 6.35 -3.79 -9.46
N ASN A 811 6.50 -4.73 -10.40
CA ASN A 811 6.91 -6.11 -10.16
C ASN A 811 7.79 -6.59 -11.33
N ILE A 812 8.81 -5.80 -11.66
CA ILE A 812 9.59 -5.96 -12.89
C ILE A 812 10.38 -7.29 -12.88
N GLY A 813 10.75 -7.81 -11.70
CA GLY A 813 11.42 -9.10 -11.54
C GLY A 813 10.66 -10.32 -12.09
N SER A 814 9.31 -10.29 -12.16
CA SER A 814 8.53 -11.40 -12.74
C SER A 814 8.71 -11.53 -14.26
N VAL A 815 8.96 -10.41 -14.95
CA VAL A 815 9.19 -10.34 -16.40
C VAL A 815 10.67 -10.51 -16.73
N LEU A 816 11.56 -9.95 -15.90
CA LEU A 816 13.00 -10.04 -16.14
C LEU A 816 13.52 -11.46 -16.02
N GLY A 817 12.99 -12.31 -15.12
CA GLY A 817 13.43 -13.70 -14.97
C GLY A 817 13.46 -14.48 -16.29
N PRO A 818 12.31 -14.72 -16.96
CA PRO A 818 12.25 -15.47 -18.22
C PRO A 818 13.08 -14.84 -19.36
N LEU A 819 13.11 -13.51 -19.47
CA LEU A 819 13.94 -12.82 -20.47
C LEU A 819 15.44 -13.00 -20.18
N MET A 820 15.87 -12.86 -18.93
CA MET A 820 17.26 -13.05 -18.53
C MET A 820 17.70 -14.52 -18.69
N ASP A 821 16.83 -15.48 -18.41
CA ASP A 821 17.11 -16.89 -18.59
C ASP A 821 17.26 -17.25 -20.10
N THR A 822 16.44 -16.66 -20.99
CA THR A 822 16.64 -16.80 -22.45
C THR A 822 17.93 -16.14 -22.93
N VAL A 823 18.25 -14.92 -22.50
CA VAL A 823 19.51 -14.25 -22.87
C VAL A 823 20.73 -15.02 -22.33
N ARG A 824 20.65 -15.61 -21.13
CA ARG A 824 21.69 -16.53 -20.60
C ARG A 824 21.84 -17.79 -21.46
N SER A 825 20.73 -18.42 -21.84
CA SER A 825 20.76 -19.61 -22.70
C SER A 825 21.36 -19.36 -24.09
N SER A 826 21.38 -18.10 -24.55
CA SER A 826 22.00 -17.71 -25.83
C SER A 826 23.54 -17.71 -25.82
N GLY A 827 24.19 -17.84 -24.66
CA GLY A 827 25.65 -17.93 -24.51
C GLY A 827 26.43 -16.64 -24.79
N ASN A 828 25.81 -15.60 -25.36
CA ASN A 828 26.47 -14.39 -25.85
C ASN A 828 26.76 -13.31 -24.78
N LEU A 829 26.53 -13.58 -23.49
CA LEU A 829 26.81 -12.62 -22.41
C LEU A 829 28.23 -12.79 -21.87
N THR A 830 28.99 -11.69 -21.80
CA THR A 830 30.28 -11.68 -21.10
C THR A 830 30.11 -11.91 -19.59
N PRO A 831 31.13 -12.38 -18.86
CA PRO A 831 31.06 -12.56 -17.41
C PRO A 831 30.65 -11.29 -16.64
N ASP A 832 31.00 -10.09 -17.14
CA ASP A 832 30.61 -8.81 -16.53
C ASP A 832 29.13 -8.46 -16.80
N GLN A 833 28.62 -8.80 -17.99
CA GLN A 833 27.20 -8.65 -18.32
C GLN A 833 26.34 -9.62 -17.51
N GLN A 834 26.80 -10.87 -17.32
CA GLN A 834 26.12 -11.85 -16.46
C GLN A 834 26.02 -11.34 -15.01
N ARG A 835 27.11 -10.76 -14.47
CA ARG A 835 27.13 -10.15 -13.13
C ARG A 835 26.21 -8.93 -13.00
N SER A 836 26.15 -8.07 -14.03
CA SER A 836 25.20 -6.95 -14.07
C SER A 836 23.74 -7.42 -14.08
N VAL A 837 23.45 -8.52 -14.78
CA VAL A 837 22.14 -9.17 -14.81
C VAL A 837 21.76 -9.76 -13.44
N ASP A 838 22.69 -10.39 -12.71
CA ASP A 838 22.42 -10.87 -11.34
C ASP A 838 22.17 -9.71 -10.36
N ALA A 839 22.92 -8.61 -10.46
CA ALA A 839 22.71 -7.43 -9.63
C ALA A 839 21.34 -6.77 -9.86
N LEU A 840 20.87 -6.73 -11.11
CA LEU A 840 19.50 -6.30 -11.42
C LEU A 840 18.45 -7.27 -10.90
N ARG A 841 18.67 -8.59 -11.02
CA ARG A 841 17.77 -9.62 -10.47
C ARG A 841 17.61 -9.47 -8.95
N ALA A 842 18.71 -9.28 -8.22
CA ALA A 842 18.70 -9.09 -6.76
C ALA A 842 17.94 -7.84 -6.29
N ASN A 843 17.94 -6.76 -7.10
CA ASN A 843 17.31 -5.48 -6.75
C ASN A 843 15.95 -5.23 -7.44
N SER A 844 15.44 -6.17 -8.24
CA SER A 844 14.16 -6.07 -8.99
C SER A 844 12.94 -6.60 -8.21
N GLY A 845 13.02 -6.55 -6.87
CA GLY A 845 11.90 -6.84 -5.98
C GLY A 845 10.69 -5.95 -6.26
N PRO A 846 9.48 -6.35 -5.81
CA PRO A 846 8.29 -5.56 -6.05
C PRO A 846 8.34 -4.26 -5.23
N SER A 847 7.82 -3.18 -5.78
CA SER A 847 7.77 -1.87 -5.13
C SER A 847 6.37 -1.28 -5.21
N LEU A 848 6.05 -0.45 -4.22
CA LEU A 848 4.79 0.30 -4.15
C LEU A 848 5.12 1.74 -3.77
N ILE A 849 4.76 2.66 -4.66
CA ILE A 849 4.71 4.09 -4.39
C ILE A 849 3.22 4.46 -4.30
N TYR A 850 2.85 5.28 -3.33
CA TYR A 850 1.47 5.72 -3.14
C TYR A 850 1.42 7.19 -2.75
N ALA A 851 0.27 7.82 -2.97
CA ALA A 851 0.05 9.23 -2.67
C ALA A 851 -1.30 9.47 -1.98
N TYR A 852 -1.33 10.53 -1.15
CA TYR A 852 -2.48 11.00 -0.39
C TYR A 852 -2.73 12.49 -0.68
N GLY A 853 -3.80 12.79 -1.40
CA GLY A 853 -4.24 14.15 -1.74
C GLY A 853 -5.23 14.71 -0.74
N GLN A 854 -4.78 15.10 0.46
CA GLN A 854 -5.64 15.73 1.47
C GLN A 854 -6.08 17.15 1.04
N SER A 855 -6.95 17.84 1.78
CA SER A 855 -7.44 19.17 1.38
C SER A 855 -6.34 20.22 1.23
N ASP A 856 -5.31 20.14 2.09
CA ASP A 856 -4.27 21.13 2.36
C ASP A 856 -2.85 20.62 2.03
N ARG A 857 -2.70 19.37 1.58
CA ARG A 857 -1.40 18.76 1.32
C ARG A 857 -1.48 17.60 0.33
N VAL A 858 -0.39 17.39 -0.39
CA VAL A 858 -0.13 16.15 -1.15
C VAL A 858 1.06 15.46 -0.50
N GLU A 859 0.88 14.21 -0.14
CA GLU A 859 1.92 13.34 0.40
C GLU A 859 2.16 12.18 -0.59
N ILE A 860 3.42 11.78 -0.76
CA ILE A 860 3.86 10.63 -1.55
C ILE A 860 4.78 9.82 -0.66
N ALA A 861 4.57 8.51 -0.56
CA ALA A 861 5.45 7.64 0.21
C ALA A 861 5.65 6.29 -0.48
N SER A 862 6.70 5.57 -0.07
CA SER A 862 7.02 4.23 -0.56
C SER A 862 7.75 3.40 0.49
N THR A 863 7.61 2.07 0.39
CA THR A 863 8.44 1.12 1.12
C THR A 863 9.52 0.58 0.17
N GLY A 864 10.78 0.89 0.43
CA GLY A 864 11.91 0.58 -0.48
C GLY A 864 12.44 1.80 -1.24
N SER A 865 13.37 1.58 -2.17
CA SER A 865 14.04 2.66 -2.89
C SER A 865 13.11 3.36 -3.90
N PHE A 866 12.99 4.69 -3.82
CA PHE A 866 12.33 5.50 -4.85
C PHE A 866 13.12 5.37 -6.16
N PHE A 867 12.61 4.60 -7.14
CA PHE A 867 13.20 4.50 -8.49
C PHE A 867 14.69 4.06 -8.56
N GLY A 868 15.21 3.39 -7.52
CA GLY A 868 16.66 3.11 -7.41
C GLY A 868 17.51 4.36 -7.09
N LEU A 869 16.87 5.53 -6.98
CA LEU A 869 17.46 6.76 -6.47
C LEU A 869 17.45 6.69 -4.93
N ASN A 870 18.49 6.08 -4.39
CA ASN A 870 18.82 6.31 -2.98
C ASN A 870 19.03 7.83 -2.77
N LEU A 871 18.71 8.35 -1.58
CA LEU A 871 19.04 9.73 -1.23
C LEU A 871 20.55 10.00 -1.40
N ASP A 872 21.36 8.95 -1.26
CA ASP A 872 22.80 8.91 -1.51
C ASP A 872 23.20 9.23 -2.97
N MET A 873 22.33 8.98 -3.97
CA MET A 873 22.54 9.44 -5.36
C MET A 873 22.17 10.91 -5.55
N LEU A 874 21.16 11.41 -4.84
CA LEU A 874 20.87 12.85 -4.79
C LEU A 874 21.98 13.64 -4.07
N ALA A 875 22.62 13.03 -3.07
CA ALA A 875 23.75 13.61 -2.34
C ALA A 875 25.11 13.38 -3.02
N GLY A 876 25.28 12.33 -3.84
CA GLY A 876 26.59 11.86 -4.30
C GLY A 876 26.78 11.61 -5.80
N ALA A 877 25.74 11.39 -6.61
CA ALA A 877 25.90 11.05 -8.03
C ALA A 877 24.68 11.35 -8.93
N GLY A 878 24.72 12.48 -9.64
CA GLY A 878 24.16 12.56 -11.00
C GLY A 878 22.63 12.63 -11.19
N GLY A 879 21.82 12.67 -10.13
CA GLY A 879 20.35 12.73 -10.26
C GLY A 879 19.81 13.99 -10.99
N PRO A 880 18.58 13.94 -11.54
CA PRO A 880 18.03 15.00 -12.43
C PRO A 880 17.74 16.35 -11.75
N PHE A 881 17.97 16.49 -10.44
CA PHE A 881 17.78 17.73 -9.67
C PHE A 881 19.13 18.32 -9.20
N GLN A 882 20.09 18.48 -10.12
CA GLN A 882 21.37 19.15 -9.84
C GLN A 882 21.22 20.68 -9.69
N ILE A 883 20.59 21.14 -8.61
CA ILE A 883 20.48 22.57 -8.29
C ILE A 883 21.87 23.22 -8.04
N PRO A 884 22.84 22.61 -7.31
CA PRO A 884 24.15 23.24 -7.08
C PRO A 884 25.07 23.29 -8.30
N ASN A 885 25.11 22.23 -9.12
CA ASN A 885 26.05 22.12 -10.24
C ASN A 885 25.68 23.00 -11.45
N LEU A 886 24.41 23.41 -11.58
CA LEU A 886 23.98 24.41 -12.57
C LEU A 886 24.41 25.83 -12.18
N LEU A 887 24.50 26.14 -10.88
CA LEU A 887 24.90 27.46 -10.39
C LEU A 887 26.43 27.64 -10.35
N GLY A 888 27.20 26.57 -10.09
CA GLY A 888 28.67 26.66 -10.03
C GLY A 888 29.39 26.85 -11.38
N LYS A 889 28.78 26.47 -12.51
CA LYS A 889 29.47 26.45 -13.82
C LYS A 889 29.35 27.72 -14.67
N ILE A 890 28.63 28.74 -14.21
CA ILE A 890 28.53 30.05 -14.89
C ILE A 890 29.55 31.06 -14.32
N GLY A 891 30.22 30.73 -13.19
CA GLY A 891 31.20 31.61 -12.52
C GLY A 891 32.67 31.49 -12.94
N ARG A 892 33.03 30.65 -13.94
CA ARG A 892 34.44 30.44 -14.36
C ARG A 892 34.65 30.43 -15.88
N THR A 893 34.53 31.59 -16.49
CA THR A 893 35.10 31.91 -17.82
C THR A 893 35.52 33.37 -17.91
N ARG A 894 36.62 33.73 -17.22
CA ARG A 894 37.53 34.82 -17.60
C ARG A 894 38.96 34.53 -17.14
N GLN A 895 39.68 33.75 -17.94
CA GLN A 895 40.78 34.31 -18.72
C GLN A 895 40.50 34.00 -20.19
#